data_AF-A0A7V6HFY1-F1
#
_entry.id   AF-A0A7V6HFY1-F1
#
_cell.length_a   1.000
_cell.length_b   1.000
_cell.length_c   1.000
_cell.angle_alpha   90.00
_cell.angle_beta   90.00
_cell.angle_gamma   90.00
#
_symmetry.space_group_name_H-M   'P 1'
#
loop_
_entity.id
_entity.type
_entity.pdbx_description
1 polymer ?
#
loop_
_entity_poly.entity_id
_entity_poly.type
_entity_poly.pdbx_seq_one_letter_code
_entity_poly.pdbx_strand_id
1 'polypeptide(L)'
;MSDIKFEDLTWEDLNAWAGSRVVARGKSYRGNVEDLCVTADGRLLAWVNGSEQYATVVSLPQKGKPDSVCTCPYGTACKHAVATILVYLEAVKARKSVPVAEADDERLEELADFDDFEDDDDVDEVAPPPRRAEKKDVVDVYLRRLSKDELLSVIKDAMVAFPALRKRLTDQAEVAVADVAGLVKSARRAITKASAEPGWSRHWSHESYTPDYTPVRERLEALLKTGHADEVVALGEELVAAGLSQISQSDDEGETGQEVASCMDIVFRALARSSMSDADKLLWEQRALMQDDYGFFDGLPSLWQDDETFPAAVWSEVADNLLKQVPPVPQGKPGSKADADSYSARYERGQIMDAAYDALARAERTDEITDLLRREVAFTQCYTQLVDHLSSLGLHDEAEMWCRQGIAATLEKWPGIAQELRQRLHERARQKKDRPLVAALCAAEFFDAPSLAAYKDLEKATAPLGLWKTVRAGVLRWLETGIRPDCPPDPPKARGARGRKSAAPAVREQKSQWPLPDTGVDTVKSRKRYSIFPDSHVLIEIALHEKRHDDALAWLARAPRGVFGPGYSYCGGLETSVAQAVQETHPDAALDIWRRLAEGAIAQVNPAAYEVAEGYLEKMKAVYVRLGREPEWTALIAELRAKNRRKRCLMEVLDQLEGVTKKGGKIIG
;
A
#
# COMPACT_ATOMS: atom_id res chain seq x y z
N MET A 1 10.64 -30.54 -13.48
CA MET A 1 10.39 -29.17 -13.03
C MET A 1 9.56 -28.53 -14.12
N SER A 2 8.40 -27.98 -13.78
CA SER A 2 7.48 -27.37 -14.75
C SER A 2 8.13 -26.15 -15.38
N ASP A 3 8.20 -26.10 -16.72
CA ASP A 3 8.64 -24.92 -17.46
C ASP A 3 7.69 -23.77 -17.12
N ILE A 4 8.18 -22.78 -16.36
CA ILE A 4 7.43 -21.58 -15.99
C ILE A 4 7.24 -20.74 -17.25
N LYS A 5 6.00 -20.39 -17.55
CA LYS A 5 5.68 -19.49 -18.67
C LYS A 5 5.31 -18.12 -18.16
N PHE A 6 5.27 -17.13 -19.05
CA PHE A 6 4.83 -15.79 -18.70
C PHE A 6 3.43 -15.79 -18.07
N GLU A 7 2.53 -16.71 -18.47
CA GLU A 7 1.18 -16.81 -17.90
C GLU A 7 1.13 -17.26 -16.43
N ASP A 8 2.22 -17.84 -15.93
CA ASP A 8 2.34 -18.32 -14.55
C ASP A 8 2.86 -17.22 -13.59
N LEU A 9 3.29 -16.07 -14.12
CA LEU A 9 3.79 -14.95 -13.32
C LEU A 9 2.69 -14.34 -12.46
N THR A 10 2.96 -14.20 -11.17
CA THR A 10 2.08 -13.52 -10.22
C THR A 10 2.45 -12.04 -10.07
N TRP A 11 1.56 -11.27 -9.43
CA TRP A 11 1.89 -9.90 -9.03
C TRP A 11 3.04 -9.85 -8.02
N GLU A 12 3.22 -10.89 -7.20
CA GLU A 12 4.33 -10.98 -6.27
C GLU A 12 5.65 -11.15 -7.02
N ASP A 13 5.69 -11.98 -8.06
CA ASP A 13 6.88 -12.17 -8.90
C ASP A 13 7.27 -10.89 -9.64
N LEU A 14 6.30 -10.16 -10.20
CA LEU A 14 6.56 -8.87 -10.85
C LEU A 14 7.04 -7.82 -9.86
N ASN A 15 6.46 -7.78 -8.65
CA ASN A 15 6.88 -6.85 -7.59
C ASN A 15 8.28 -7.20 -7.05
N ALA A 16 8.62 -8.48 -6.94
CA ALA A 16 9.93 -8.94 -6.52
C ALA A 16 11.00 -8.68 -7.59
N TRP A 17 10.62 -8.70 -8.87
CA TRP A 17 11.52 -8.41 -9.97
C TRP A 17 11.76 -6.92 -10.20
N ALA A 18 10.69 -6.12 -10.36
CA ALA A 18 10.78 -4.71 -10.76
C ALA A 18 10.52 -3.71 -9.62
N GLY A 19 10.01 -4.16 -8.48
CA GLY A 19 9.59 -3.29 -7.38
C GLY A 19 8.15 -2.76 -7.55
N SER A 20 7.44 -2.61 -6.43
CA SER A 20 6.01 -2.27 -6.41
C SER A 20 5.67 -0.93 -7.08
N ARG A 21 6.55 0.07 -6.95
CA ARG A 21 6.39 1.39 -7.60
C ARG A 21 6.54 1.29 -9.12
N VAL A 22 7.52 0.53 -9.63
CA VAL A 22 7.72 0.33 -11.07
C VAL A 22 6.58 -0.48 -11.67
N VAL A 23 6.09 -1.50 -10.95
CA VAL A 23 4.92 -2.28 -11.37
C VAL A 23 3.66 -1.41 -11.46
N ALA A 24 3.45 -0.52 -10.49
CA ALA A 24 2.34 0.44 -10.54
C ALA A 24 2.43 1.37 -11.76
N ARG A 25 3.63 1.85 -12.11
CA ARG A 25 3.87 2.65 -13.32
C ARG A 25 3.69 1.83 -14.60
N GLY A 26 4.17 0.59 -14.65
CA GLY A 26 3.97 -0.30 -15.81
C GLY A 26 2.49 -0.55 -16.13
N LYS A 27 1.62 -0.59 -15.10
CA LYS A 27 0.17 -0.70 -15.29
C LYS A 27 -0.45 0.50 -16.02
N SER A 28 0.08 1.71 -15.86
CA SER A 28 -0.43 2.90 -16.56
C SER A 28 0.07 2.99 -18.00
N TYR A 29 1.20 2.35 -18.32
CA TYR A 29 1.83 2.35 -19.64
C TYR A 29 1.33 1.26 -20.61
N ARG A 30 0.35 0.45 -20.20
CA ARG A 30 -0.23 -0.60 -21.07
C ARG A 30 -0.80 -0.07 -22.38
N GLY A 31 -1.36 1.14 -22.37
CA GLY A 31 -1.88 1.79 -23.58
C GLY A 31 -0.81 2.30 -24.54
N ASN A 32 0.46 2.26 -24.13
CA ASN A 32 1.59 2.85 -24.84
C ASN A 32 2.47 1.78 -25.51
N VAL A 33 2.10 0.50 -25.40
CA VAL A 33 2.82 -0.62 -26.03
C VAL A 33 2.31 -0.80 -27.46
N GLU A 34 3.21 -0.71 -28.41
CA GLU A 34 2.95 -0.85 -29.84
C GLU A 34 3.75 -2.02 -30.43
N ASP A 35 3.18 -2.64 -31.47
CA ASP A 35 3.79 -3.73 -32.26
C ASP A 35 4.36 -4.89 -31.44
N LEU A 36 3.67 -5.29 -30.35
CA LEU A 36 4.05 -6.44 -29.54
C LEU A 36 4.19 -7.71 -30.42
N CYS A 37 5.35 -8.33 -30.35
CA CYS A 37 5.69 -9.57 -31.03
C CYS A 37 6.45 -10.54 -30.12
N VAL A 38 6.53 -11.80 -30.52
CA VAL A 38 7.32 -12.84 -29.84
C VAL A 38 8.44 -13.28 -30.77
N THR A 39 9.67 -13.22 -30.29
CA THR A 39 10.86 -13.68 -31.02
C THR A 39 10.91 -15.21 -31.14
N ALA A 40 11.73 -15.74 -32.05
CA ALA A 40 11.82 -17.19 -32.30
C ALA A 40 12.31 -18.00 -31.07
N ASP A 41 13.05 -17.36 -30.16
CA ASP A 41 13.54 -17.90 -28.89
C ASP A 41 12.58 -17.64 -27.70
N GLY A 42 11.40 -17.06 -27.96
CA GLY A 42 10.33 -16.92 -26.97
C GLY A 42 10.39 -15.65 -26.11
N ARG A 43 11.25 -14.68 -26.44
CA ARG A 43 11.27 -13.36 -25.78
C ARG A 43 10.17 -12.45 -26.34
N LEU A 44 9.62 -11.60 -25.48
CA LEU A 44 8.64 -10.58 -25.84
C LEU A 44 9.38 -9.35 -26.36
N LEU A 45 8.99 -8.81 -27.52
CA LEU A 45 9.61 -7.64 -28.13
C LEU A 45 8.53 -6.63 -28.50
N ALA A 46 8.70 -5.37 -28.10
CA ALA A 46 7.73 -4.32 -28.36
C ALA A 46 8.38 -2.93 -28.45
N TRP A 47 7.67 -2.00 -29.10
CA TRP A 47 7.91 -0.57 -28.93
C TRP A 47 7.07 -0.07 -27.76
N VAL A 48 7.64 0.78 -26.90
CA VAL A 48 6.90 1.41 -25.81
C VAL A 48 7.08 2.91 -25.84
N ASN A 49 5.98 3.64 -26.01
CA ASN A 49 5.98 5.10 -26.15
C ASN A 49 6.04 5.78 -24.76
N GLY A 50 7.16 6.45 -24.48
CA GLY A 50 7.39 7.29 -23.30
C GLY A 50 7.71 8.74 -23.67
N SER A 51 8.77 9.31 -23.10
CA SER A 51 9.35 10.57 -23.58
C SER A 51 9.89 10.46 -25.01
N GLU A 52 10.37 9.27 -25.36
CA GLU A 52 10.74 8.84 -26.70
C GLU A 52 10.17 7.42 -26.90
N GLN A 53 10.35 6.87 -28.10
CA GLN A 53 9.96 5.49 -28.40
C GLN A 53 11.10 4.56 -28.00
N TYR A 54 10.82 3.61 -27.10
CA TYR A 54 11.84 2.70 -26.55
C TYR A 54 11.66 1.27 -27.04
N ALA A 55 12.72 0.68 -27.59
CA ALA A 55 12.76 -0.74 -27.91
C ALA A 55 12.87 -1.50 -26.59
N THR A 56 12.01 -2.51 -26.40
CA THR A 56 11.94 -3.26 -25.15
C THR A 56 11.84 -4.75 -25.45
N VAL A 57 12.80 -5.52 -24.94
CA VAL A 57 12.77 -6.98 -24.96
C VAL A 57 12.66 -7.53 -23.53
N VAL A 58 11.84 -8.57 -23.35
CA VAL A 58 11.68 -9.27 -22.08
C VAL A 58 11.85 -10.76 -22.30
N SER A 59 12.74 -11.38 -21.54
CA SER A 59 12.97 -12.82 -21.52
C SER A 59 12.45 -13.43 -20.21
N LEU A 60 12.15 -14.73 -20.23
CA LEU A 60 11.83 -15.50 -19.03
C LEU A 60 12.74 -16.73 -18.97
N PRO A 61 13.93 -16.61 -18.36
CA PRO A 61 14.84 -17.73 -18.12
C PRO A 61 14.17 -18.87 -17.34
N GLN A 62 14.72 -20.09 -17.45
CA GLN A 62 14.22 -21.31 -16.79
C GLN A 62 14.13 -21.22 -15.24
N LYS A 63 14.77 -20.22 -14.62
CA LYS A 63 14.67 -19.92 -13.18
C LYS A 63 13.38 -19.19 -12.79
N GLY A 64 12.52 -18.80 -13.74
CA GLY A 64 11.19 -18.20 -13.49
C GLY A 64 11.20 -16.71 -13.15
N LYS A 65 12.37 -16.08 -13.02
CA LYS A 65 12.50 -14.63 -12.81
C LYS A 65 12.58 -13.94 -14.18
N PRO A 66 11.71 -12.96 -14.50
CA PRO A 66 11.82 -12.23 -15.76
C PRO A 66 13.15 -11.46 -15.84
N ASP A 67 13.59 -11.23 -17.07
CA ASP A 67 14.73 -10.37 -17.38
C ASP A 67 14.38 -9.50 -18.59
N SER A 68 15.02 -8.33 -18.73
CA SER A 68 14.65 -7.39 -19.79
C SER A 68 15.77 -6.44 -20.14
N VAL A 69 15.84 -6.07 -21.42
CA VAL A 69 16.67 -4.98 -21.93
C VAL A 69 15.75 -3.97 -22.60
N CYS A 70 15.96 -2.69 -22.31
CA CYS A 70 15.17 -1.58 -22.82
C CYS A 70 16.09 -0.40 -23.13
N THR A 71 15.88 0.26 -24.27
CA THR A 71 16.65 1.45 -24.65
C THR A 71 16.30 2.70 -23.84
N CYS A 72 15.47 2.57 -22.79
CA CYS A 72 15.17 3.68 -21.90
C CYS A 72 16.29 3.93 -20.89
N PRO A 73 16.36 5.13 -20.26
CA PRO A 73 17.41 5.44 -19.28
C PRO A 73 17.48 4.50 -18.08
N TYR A 74 16.41 3.73 -17.83
CA TYR A 74 16.34 2.74 -16.73
C TYR A 74 16.99 1.40 -17.11
N GLY A 75 17.12 1.08 -18.41
CA GLY A 75 17.84 -0.10 -18.91
C GLY A 75 17.08 -1.43 -18.73
N THR A 76 16.93 -1.91 -17.49
CA THR A 76 16.40 -3.25 -17.18
C THR A 76 15.32 -3.20 -16.08
N ALA A 77 14.42 -4.20 -16.01
CA ALA A 77 13.30 -4.24 -15.07
C ALA A 77 12.45 -2.94 -15.00
N CYS A 78 12.34 -2.23 -16.12
CA CYS A 78 11.73 -0.91 -16.18
C CYS A 78 10.20 -0.96 -16.33
N LYS A 79 9.54 0.19 -16.21
CA LYS A 79 8.09 0.31 -16.43
C LYS A 79 7.64 -0.14 -17.84
N HIS A 80 8.49 0.00 -18.85
CA HIS A 80 8.22 -0.45 -20.21
C HIS A 80 8.24 -1.98 -20.30
N ALA A 81 9.22 -2.62 -19.67
CA ALA A 81 9.30 -4.08 -19.60
C ALA A 81 8.08 -4.69 -18.89
N VAL A 82 7.66 -4.09 -17.77
CA VAL A 82 6.42 -4.49 -17.08
C VAL A 82 5.20 -4.30 -17.99
N ALA A 83 5.10 -3.15 -18.68
CA ALA A 83 3.99 -2.89 -19.59
C ALA A 83 3.92 -3.93 -20.73
N THR A 84 5.06 -4.30 -21.32
CA THR A 84 5.17 -5.34 -22.36
C THR A 84 4.66 -6.69 -21.88
N ILE A 85 5.04 -7.14 -20.67
CA ILE A 85 4.51 -8.37 -20.07
C ILE A 85 2.99 -8.29 -19.90
N LEU A 86 2.48 -7.18 -19.36
CA LEU A 86 1.05 -7.05 -19.09
C LEU A 86 0.21 -7.06 -20.37
N VAL A 87 0.66 -6.39 -21.43
CA VAL A 87 -0.03 -6.39 -22.73
C VAL A 87 0.00 -7.77 -23.39
N TYR A 88 1.11 -8.51 -23.24
CA TYR A 88 1.16 -9.91 -23.65
C TYR A 88 0.15 -10.78 -22.91
N LEU A 89 0.08 -10.68 -21.57
CA LEU A 89 -0.88 -11.44 -20.76
C LEU A 89 -2.33 -11.10 -21.11
N GLU A 90 -2.62 -9.83 -21.41
CA GLU A 90 -3.93 -9.40 -21.89
C GLU A 90 -4.27 -10.00 -23.27
N ALA A 91 -3.30 -10.07 -24.19
CA ALA A 91 -3.46 -10.72 -25.48
C ALA A 91 -3.75 -12.23 -25.35
N VAL A 92 -3.00 -12.93 -24.49
CA VAL A 92 -3.21 -14.36 -24.19
C VAL A 92 -4.58 -14.59 -23.56
N LYS A 93 -4.97 -13.78 -22.56
CA LYS A 93 -6.29 -13.85 -21.92
C LYS A 93 -7.42 -13.60 -22.91
N ALA A 94 -7.22 -12.70 -23.86
CA ALA A 94 -8.15 -12.42 -24.95
C ALA A 94 -8.10 -13.45 -26.10
N ARG A 95 -7.24 -14.49 -26.01
CA ARG A 95 -6.99 -15.50 -27.06
C ARG A 95 -6.61 -14.89 -28.41
N LYS A 96 -5.92 -13.74 -28.39
CA LYS A 96 -5.35 -13.11 -29.59
C LYS A 96 -3.97 -13.69 -29.85
N SER A 97 -3.69 -14.07 -31.09
CA SER A 97 -2.36 -14.50 -31.51
C SER A 97 -1.43 -13.30 -31.59
N VAL A 98 -0.31 -13.34 -30.87
CA VAL A 98 0.76 -12.35 -30.97
C VAL A 98 1.66 -12.73 -32.15
N PRO A 99 2.00 -11.79 -33.06
CA PRO A 99 2.84 -12.07 -34.22
C PRO A 99 4.26 -12.48 -33.81
N VAL A 100 4.92 -13.24 -34.69
CA VAL A 100 6.33 -13.63 -34.51
C VAL A 100 7.21 -12.52 -35.08
N ALA A 101 8.27 -12.13 -34.35
CA ALA A 101 9.24 -11.14 -34.82
C ALA A 101 10.06 -11.70 -35.99
N GLU A 102 10.35 -10.87 -36.99
CA GLU A 102 11.27 -11.23 -38.07
C GLU A 102 12.72 -11.28 -37.55
N ALA A 103 13.59 -12.02 -38.22
CA ALA A 103 14.98 -12.20 -37.76
C ALA A 103 15.85 -10.94 -37.89
N ASP A 104 15.41 -9.97 -38.67
CA ASP A 104 16.02 -8.66 -38.93
C ASP A 104 15.16 -7.50 -38.40
N ASP A 105 14.36 -7.76 -37.36
CA ASP A 105 13.55 -6.74 -36.70
C ASP A 105 14.43 -5.59 -36.17
N GLU A 106 14.14 -4.36 -36.62
CA GLU A 106 14.91 -3.14 -36.31
C GLU A 106 15.10 -2.93 -34.79
N ARG A 107 14.14 -3.38 -33.97
CA ARG A 107 14.24 -3.26 -32.52
C ARG A 107 15.36 -4.10 -31.92
N LEU A 108 15.67 -5.24 -32.55
CA LEU A 108 16.79 -6.09 -32.12
C LEU A 108 18.13 -5.44 -32.46
N GLU A 109 18.21 -4.61 -33.50
CA GLU A 109 19.41 -3.84 -33.82
C GLU A 109 19.64 -2.72 -32.78
N GLU A 110 18.59 -2.00 -32.40
CA GLU A 110 18.63 -0.95 -31.35
C GLU A 110 19.01 -1.51 -29.96
N LEU A 111 18.64 -2.77 -29.68
CA LEU A 111 18.93 -3.44 -28.41
C LEU A 111 20.32 -4.11 -28.39
N ALA A 112 20.97 -4.29 -29.54
CA ALA A 112 22.26 -4.98 -29.65
C ALA A 112 23.42 -4.24 -28.96
N ASP A 113 23.34 -2.90 -28.84
CA ASP A 113 24.35 -2.10 -28.14
C ASP A 113 24.20 -2.16 -26.60
N PHE A 114 23.11 -2.74 -26.08
CA PHE A 114 22.82 -2.87 -24.65
C PHE A 114 23.03 -4.29 -24.09
N ASP A 115 23.37 -5.27 -24.93
CA ASP A 115 23.53 -6.70 -24.58
C ASP A 115 24.97 -7.06 -24.10
N ASP A 116 25.91 -6.09 -24.10
CA ASP A 116 27.36 -6.32 -23.89
C ASP A 116 27.84 -6.08 -22.44
N PHE A 117 26.93 -6.07 -21.46
CA PHE A 117 27.25 -6.01 -20.02
C PHE A 117 26.78 -7.27 -19.30
N GLU A 118 27.42 -8.41 -19.55
CA GLU A 118 27.39 -9.54 -18.62
C GLU A 118 28.77 -9.76 -17.99
N ASP A 119 28.71 -10.02 -16.68
CA ASP A 119 29.79 -10.26 -15.74
C ASP A 119 30.81 -11.31 -16.22
N ASP A 120 32.08 -10.93 -16.10
CA ASP A 120 33.27 -11.75 -16.27
C ASP A 120 33.48 -12.57 -14.98
N ASP A 121 32.91 -13.77 -14.89
CA ASP A 121 33.33 -14.82 -13.95
C ASP A 121 32.79 -16.19 -14.41
N ASP A 122 33.52 -16.86 -15.30
CA ASP A 122 34.03 -18.23 -15.06
C ASP A 122 34.76 -18.77 -16.29
N VAL A 123 36.01 -19.18 -16.04
CA VAL A 123 36.94 -19.78 -16.99
C VAL A 123 36.58 -21.26 -17.18
N ASP A 124 36.24 -21.68 -18.40
CA ASP A 124 36.69 -22.98 -18.92
C ASP A 124 36.66 -23.03 -20.46
N GLU A 125 37.75 -23.58 -21.00
CA GLU A 125 38.12 -23.60 -22.42
C GLU A 125 37.07 -24.26 -23.33
N VAL A 126 36.41 -23.46 -24.17
CA VAL A 126 35.91 -23.91 -25.47
C VAL A 126 36.24 -22.84 -26.52
N ALA A 127 36.96 -23.23 -27.57
CA ALA A 127 37.45 -22.35 -28.61
C ALA A 127 36.33 -21.47 -29.22
N PRO A 128 36.54 -20.15 -29.36
CA PRO A 128 35.49 -19.24 -29.82
C PRO A 128 35.12 -19.52 -31.28
N PRO A 129 33.84 -19.42 -31.67
CA PRO A 129 33.44 -19.44 -33.07
C PRO A 129 34.07 -18.22 -33.79
N PRO A 130 34.26 -18.28 -35.12
CA PRO A 130 34.99 -17.25 -35.84
C PRO A 130 34.29 -15.90 -35.67
N ARG A 131 35.01 -14.93 -35.07
CA ARG A 131 34.59 -13.53 -34.94
C ARG A 131 34.09 -13.03 -36.30
N ARG A 132 32.80 -12.73 -36.41
CA ARG A 132 32.28 -11.91 -37.51
C ARG A 132 33.02 -10.58 -37.45
N ALA A 133 33.58 -10.15 -38.58
CA ALA A 133 34.34 -8.91 -38.66
C ALA A 133 33.46 -7.73 -38.20
N GLU A 134 33.92 -7.01 -37.18
CA GLU A 134 33.37 -5.70 -36.78
C GLU A 134 33.14 -4.84 -38.04
N LYS A 135 31.89 -4.47 -38.31
CA LYS A 135 31.62 -3.37 -39.22
C LYS A 135 32.15 -2.12 -38.53
N LYS A 136 33.35 -1.69 -38.92
CA LYS A 136 33.96 -0.46 -38.42
C LYS A 136 32.97 0.69 -38.63
N ASP A 137 32.57 1.33 -37.54
CA ASP A 137 31.78 2.55 -37.56
C ASP A 137 32.41 3.54 -38.54
N VAL A 138 31.66 3.89 -39.58
CA VAL A 138 32.11 4.76 -40.66
C VAL A 138 32.48 6.14 -40.12
N VAL A 139 31.82 6.58 -39.04
CA VAL A 139 32.10 7.84 -38.35
C VAL A 139 33.43 7.75 -37.60
N ASP A 140 33.67 6.70 -36.82
CA ASP A 140 34.96 6.48 -36.15
C ASP A 140 36.13 6.39 -37.16
N VAL A 141 35.95 5.69 -38.27
CA VAL A 141 36.96 5.62 -39.35
C VAL A 141 37.22 6.98 -39.99
N TYR A 142 36.18 7.81 -40.17
CA TYR A 142 36.33 9.17 -40.67
C TYR A 142 37.07 10.06 -39.65
N LEU A 143 36.63 10.08 -38.39
CA LEU A 143 37.23 10.90 -37.33
C LEU A 143 38.70 10.55 -37.08
N ARG A 144 39.07 9.26 -37.12
CA ARG A 144 40.48 8.82 -36.96
C ARG A 144 41.40 9.22 -38.12
N ARG A 145 40.85 9.50 -39.30
CA ARG A 145 41.62 9.95 -40.48
C ARG A 145 41.85 11.45 -40.51
N LEU A 146 41.09 12.21 -39.71
CA LEU A 146 41.25 13.65 -39.60
C LEU A 146 42.49 14.00 -38.77
N SER A 147 43.19 15.04 -39.20
CA SER A 147 44.23 15.68 -38.40
C SER A 147 43.64 16.40 -37.19
N LYS A 148 44.48 16.75 -36.22
CA LYS A 148 44.06 17.48 -35.01
C LYS A 148 43.35 18.81 -35.34
N ASP A 149 43.81 19.53 -36.36
CA ASP A 149 43.22 20.81 -36.76
C ASP A 149 41.87 20.62 -37.45
N GLU A 150 41.72 19.56 -38.24
CA GLU A 150 40.45 19.20 -38.87
C GLU A 150 39.42 18.74 -37.84
N LEU A 151 39.81 17.93 -36.84
CA LEU A 151 38.96 17.56 -35.71
C LEU A 151 38.52 18.79 -34.90
N LEU A 152 39.44 19.74 -34.64
CA LEU A 152 39.10 20.99 -33.97
C LEU A 152 38.12 21.83 -34.79
N SER A 153 38.20 21.82 -36.12
CA SER A 153 37.22 22.49 -36.98
C SER A 153 35.85 21.84 -36.87
N VAL A 154 35.78 20.50 -36.97
CA VAL A 154 34.52 19.75 -36.82
C VAL A 154 33.86 20.03 -35.47
N ILE A 155 34.62 20.03 -34.37
CA ILE A 155 34.09 20.36 -33.03
C ILE A 155 33.63 21.82 -32.95
N LYS A 156 34.37 22.78 -33.53
CA LYS A 156 33.97 24.19 -33.55
C LYS A 156 32.68 24.42 -34.35
N ASP A 157 32.54 23.74 -35.49
CA ASP A 157 31.33 23.81 -36.31
C ASP A 157 30.15 23.17 -35.57
N ALA A 158 30.37 22.03 -34.89
CA ALA A 158 29.38 21.41 -34.01
C ALA A 158 28.99 22.32 -32.84
N MET A 159 29.92 23.08 -32.25
CA MET A 159 29.63 24.06 -31.19
C MET A 159 28.81 25.26 -31.68
N VAL A 160 28.82 25.56 -32.97
CA VAL A 160 27.94 26.58 -33.58
C VAL A 160 26.56 25.99 -33.84
N ALA A 161 26.49 24.78 -34.40
CA ALA A 161 25.24 24.09 -34.70
C ALA A 161 24.46 23.66 -33.43
N PHE A 162 25.17 23.31 -32.35
CA PHE A 162 24.61 22.81 -31.10
C PHE A 162 25.09 23.64 -29.90
N PRO A 163 24.38 24.71 -29.53
CA PRO A 163 24.76 25.58 -28.40
C PRO A 163 24.93 24.84 -27.06
N ALA A 164 24.20 23.74 -26.86
CA ALA A 164 24.34 22.88 -25.69
C ALA A 164 25.73 22.23 -25.60
N LEU A 165 26.32 21.80 -26.73
CA LEU A 165 27.67 21.24 -26.78
C LEU A 165 28.73 22.30 -26.41
N ARG A 166 28.57 23.53 -26.91
CA ARG A 166 29.44 24.65 -26.53
C ARG A 166 29.41 24.91 -25.03
N LYS A 167 28.21 24.94 -24.44
CA LYS A 167 28.03 25.11 -23.00
C LYS A 167 28.74 23.99 -22.23
N ARG A 168 28.49 22.72 -22.59
CA ARG A 168 29.12 21.54 -21.97
C ARG A 168 30.65 21.56 -22.03
N LEU A 169 31.23 21.86 -23.20
CA LEU A 169 32.69 21.96 -23.35
C LEU A 169 33.29 23.14 -22.57
N THR A 170 32.52 24.22 -22.39
CA THR A 170 32.94 25.37 -21.56
C THR A 170 32.93 24.99 -20.08
N ASP A 171 31.86 24.33 -19.61
CA ASP A 171 31.77 23.78 -18.26
C ASP A 171 32.92 22.80 -17.97
N GLN A 172 33.24 21.90 -18.91
CA GLN A 172 34.37 20.96 -18.79
C GLN A 172 35.74 21.67 -18.75
N ALA A 173 35.93 22.71 -19.57
CA ALA A 173 37.17 23.49 -19.56
C ALA A 173 37.34 24.29 -18.26
N GLU A 174 36.25 24.84 -17.72
CA GLU A 174 36.25 25.51 -16.41
C GLU A 174 36.61 24.52 -15.29
N VAL A 175 36.01 23.32 -15.29
CA VAL A 175 36.32 22.27 -14.32
C VAL A 175 37.78 21.82 -14.42
N ALA A 176 38.34 21.70 -15.62
CA ALA A 176 39.71 21.24 -15.83
C ALA A 176 40.80 22.21 -15.34
N VAL A 177 40.49 23.50 -15.24
CA VAL A 177 41.46 24.56 -14.89
C VAL A 177 41.19 25.16 -13.50
N ALA A 178 40.01 24.91 -12.92
CA ALA A 178 39.65 25.44 -11.61
C ALA A 178 40.49 24.83 -10.48
N ASP A 179 40.88 25.67 -9.53
CA ASP A 179 41.34 25.23 -8.22
C ASP A 179 40.17 24.70 -7.38
N VAL A 180 40.47 24.06 -6.25
CA VAL A 180 39.47 23.43 -5.37
C VAL A 180 38.39 24.45 -4.94
N ALA A 181 38.81 25.65 -4.54
CA ALA A 181 37.90 26.72 -4.14
C ALA A 181 36.99 27.17 -5.29
N GLY A 182 37.53 27.25 -6.51
CA GLY A 182 36.79 27.51 -7.74
C GLY A 182 35.76 26.43 -8.05
N LEU A 183 36.15 25.15 -7.93
CA LEU A 183 35.26 24.00 -8.12
C LEU A 183 34.11 23.99 -7.12
N VAL A 184 34.39 24.19 -5.82
CA VAL A 184 33.35 24.27 -4.77
C VAL A 184 32.37 25.41 -5.05
N LYS A 185 32.88 26.61 -5.40
CA LYS A 185 32.03 27.76 -5.74
C LYS A 185 31.19 27.50 -7.00
N SER A 186 31.75 26.80 -7.98
CA SER A 186 31.08 26.43 -9.22
C SER A 186 29.99 25.37 -8.96
N ALA A 187 30.27 24.38 -8.10
CA ALA A 187 29.31 23.36 -7.70
C ALA A 187 28.11 23.97 -6.96
N ARG A 188 28.36 24.84 -5.97
CA ARG A 188 27.30 25.57 -5.25
C ARG A 188 26.40 26.37 -6.20
N ARG A 189 26.99 27.05 -7.20
CA ARG A 189 26.23 27.77 -8.24
C ARG A 189 25.40 26.83 -9.11
N ALA A 190 25.95 25.67 -9.45
CA ALA A 190 25.24 24.65 -10.21
C ALA A 190 24.03 24.13 -9.41
N ILE A 191 24.20 23.84 -8.11
CA ILE A 191 23.12 23.43 -7.20
C ILE A 191 22.02 24.50 -7.18
N THR A 192 22.38 25.76 -6.88
CA THR A 192 21.40 26.86 -6.85
C THR A 192 20.65 27.03 -8.17
N LYS A 193 21.32 26.80 -9.31
CA LYS A 193 20.72 26.95 -10.62
C LYS A 193 19.80 25.77 -10.96
N ALA A 194 20.21 24.54 -10.68
CA ALA A 194 19.43 23.34 -10.93
C ALA A 194 18.18 23.32 -10.02
N SER A 195 18.31 23.78 -8.77
CA SER A 195 17.22 23.82 -7.80
C SER A 195 16.30 25.05 -7.91
N ALA A 196 16.50 25.93 -8.90
CA ALA A 196 15.81 27.22 -8.98
C ALA A 196 14.36 27.11 -9.47
N GLU A 197 14.06 26.14 -10.33
CA GLU A 197 12.75 25.95 -10.94
C GLU A 197 12.25 24.53 -10.66
N PRO A 198 11.08 24.33 -10.03
CA PRO A 198 10.54 23.00 -9.78
C PRO A 198 10.24 22.23 -11.07
N GLY A 199 10.37 20.90 -11.02
CA GLY A 199 9.94 20.04 -12.12
C GLY A 199 8.43 20.02 -12.25
N TRP A 200 7.93 19.84 -13.47
CA TRP A 200 6.49 19.75 -13.72
C TRP A 200 6.18 18.88 -14.94
N SER A 201 5.02 18.25 -14.93
CA SER A 201 4.49 17.47 -16.06
C SER A 201 3.02 17.80 -16.29
N ARG A 202 2.64 18.10 -17.53
CA ARG A 202 1.25 18.36 -17.88
C ARG A 202 0.60 17.09 -18.41
N HIS A 203 -0.35 16.56 -17.65
CA HIS A 203 -1.10 15.34 -17.98
C HIS A 203 -1.84 15.36 -19.34
N TRP A 204 -2.02 16.53 -19.96
CA TRP A 204 -2.80 16.69 -21.20
C TRP A 204 -1.99 17.11 -22.43
N SER A 205 -0.78 17.67 -22.27
CA SER A 205 0.00 18.21 -23.39
C SER A 205 1.30 17.45 -23.69
N HIS A 206 1.62 16.38 -22.94
CA HIS A 206 2.91 15.68 -22.99
C HIS A 206 4.14 16.59 -22.75
N GLU A 207 3.91 17.85 -22.35
CA GLU A 207 4.96 18.78 -21.98
C GLU A 207 5.41 18.46 -20.55
N SER A 208 6.71 18.37 -20.37
CA SER A 208 7.33 18.23 -19.06
C SER A 208 8.62 19.05 -19.00
N TYR A 209 9.01 19.38 -17.79
CA TYR A 209 10.27 19.99 -17.47
C TYR A 209 10.89 19.24 -16.30
N THR A 210 12.07 18.69 -16.54
CA THR A 210 12.90 18.06 -15.51
C THR A 210 14.17 18.91 -15.32
N PRO A 211 14.46 19.36 -14.10
CA PRO A 211 15.68 20.09 -13.80
C PRO A 211 16.95 19.28 -14.10
N ASP A 212 17.93 19.86 -14.79
CA ASP A 212 19.19 19.18 -15.16
C ASP A 212 20.24 19.30 -14.05
N TYR A 213 20.51 18.19 -13.36
CA TYR A 213 21.55 18.10 -12.32
C TYR A 213 22.90 17.60 -12.85
N THR A 214 23.05 17.36 -14.15
CA THR A 214 24.34 16.95 -14.76
C THR A 214 25.51 17.87 -14.41
N PRO A 215 25.37 19.21 -14.44
CA PRO A 215 26.48 20.10 -14.08
C PRO A 215 26.90 20.00 -12.61
N VAL A 216 25.99 19.60 -11.72
CA VAL A 216 26.27 19.34 -10.31
C VAL A 216 27.10 18.05 -10.21
N ARG A 217 26.62 16.94 -10.80
CA ARG A 217 27.34 15.66 -10.82
C ARG A 217 28.78 15.78 -11.33
N GLU A 218 28.98 16.43 -12.47
CA GLU A 218 30.31 16.58 -13.08
C GLU A 218 31.31 17.27 -12.12
N ARG A 219 30.84 18.26 -11.36
CA ARG A 219 31.67 19.02 -10.41
C ARG A 219 31.92 18.24 -9.12
N LEU A 220 30.92 17.55 -8.59
CA LEU A 220 31.09 16.67 -7.44
C LEU A 220 32.07 15.52 -7.76
N GLU A 221 31.93 14.89 -8.92
CA GLU A 221 32.83 13.81 -9.36
C GLU A 221 34.26 14.33 -9.59
N ALA A 222 34.42 15.55 -10.11
CA ALA A 222 35.74 16.17 -10.26
C ALA A 222 36.42 16.43 -8.91
N LEU A 223 35.69 16.95 -7.92
CA LEU A 223 36.19 17.14 -6.55
C LEU A 223 36.54 15.79 -5.90
N LEU A 224 35.69 14.78 -6.07
CA LEU A 224 35.95 13.45 -5.53
C LEU A 224 37.19 12.78 -6.15
N LYS A 225 37.36 12.88 -7.48
CA LYS A 225 38.53 12.35 -8.21
C LYS A 225 39.84 13.03 -7.81
N THR A 226 39.78 14.29 -7.40
CA THR A 226 40.94 15.05 -6.94
C THR A 226 41.23 14.89 -5.44
N GLY A 227 40.44 14.07 -4.74
CA GLY A 227 40.66 13.71 -3.33
C GLY A 227 40.00 14.66 -2.32
N HIS A 228 39.14 15.57 -2.78
CA HIS A 228 38.46 16.57 -1.96
C HIS A 228 37.11 16.06 -1.46
N ALA A 229 37.14 14.94 -0.74
CA ALA A 229 35.94 14.25 -0.25
C ALA A 229 35.16 15.10 0.78
N ASP A 230 35.85 15.79 1.67
CA ASP A 230 35.23 16.63 2.71
C ASP A 230 34.42 17.78 2.09
N GLU A 231 34.95 18.41 1.04
CA GLU A 231 34.26 19.45 0.30
C GLU A 231 33.02 18.93 -0.44
N VAL A 232 33.06 17.70 -0.97
CA VAL A 232 31.91 17.05 -1.60
C VAL A 232 30.82 16.74 -0.56
N VAL A 233 31.18 16.25 0.63
CA VAL A 233 30.22 16.00 1.72
C VAL A 233 29.53 17.29 2.16
N ALA A 234 30.28 18.39 2.31
CA ALA A 234 29.71 19.69 2.65
C ALA A 234 28.74 20.21 1.57
N LEU A 235 29.08 20.05 0.28
CA LEU A 235 28.18 20.36 -0.82
C LEU A 235 26.96 19.43 -0.87
N GLY A 236 27.11 18.19 -0.40
CA GLY A 236 26.03 17.23 -0.24
C GLY A 236 24.94 17.71 0.72
N GLU A 237 25.30 18.32 1.86
CA GLU A 237 24.32 18.91 2.78
C GLU A 237 23.50 20.02 2.11
N GLU A 238 24.17 20.88 1.35
CA GLU A 238 23.51 21.96 0.59
C GLU A 238 22.59 21.40 -0.50
N LEU A 239 23.02 20.32 -1.17
CA LEU A 239 22.24 19.64 -2.20
C LEU A 239 20.98 18.97 -1.63
N VAL A 240 21.07 18.29 -0.49
CA VAL A 240 19.91 17.67 0.17
C VAL A 240 18.87 18.73 0.52
N ALA A 241 19.29 19.83 1.16
CA ALA A 241 18.38 20.91 1.52
C ALA A 241 17.71 21.56 0.30
N ALA A 242 18.49 21.85 -0.75
CA ALA A 242 17.98 22.44 -1.98
C ALA A 242 17.04 21.48 -2.76
N GLY A 243 17.43 20.21 -2.85
CA GLY A 243 16.69 19.16 -3.53
C GLY A 243 15.35 18.87 -2.87
N LEU A 244 15.31 18.65 -1.55
CA LEU A 244 14.06 18.43 -0.82
C LEU A 244 13.09 19.62 -0.94
N SER A 245 13.62 20.84 -0.87
CA SER A 245 12.82 22.05 -1.11
C SER A 245 12.24 22.08 -2.53
N GLN A 246 13.01 21.69 -3.55
CA GLN A 246 12.53 21.65 -4.93
C GLN A 246 11.50 20.55 -5.16
N ILE A 247 11.73 19.34 -4.63
CA ILE A 247 10.82 18.19 -4.73
C ILE A 247 9.46 18.55 -4.12
N SER A 248 9.44 19.19 -2.95
CA SER A 248 8.20 19.62 -2.29
C SER A 248 7.33 20.59 -3.12
N GLN A 249 7.93 21.24 -4.12
CA GLN A 249 7.29 22.21 -5.01
C GLN A 249 7.06 21.67 -6.42
N SER A 250 7.55 20.46 -6.72
CA SER A 250 7.49 19.87 -8.06
C SER A 250 6.16 19.15 -8.28
N ASP A 251 5.65 19.23 -9.50
CA ASP A 251 4.40 18.58 -9.96
C ASP A 251 4.75 17.63 -11.12
N ASP A 252 5.70 16.74 -10.85
CA ASP A 252 6.17 15.70 -11.76
C ASP A 252 5.94 14.30 -11.14
N GLU A 253 6.26 13.24 -11.88
CA GLU A 253 6.04 11.86 -11.45
C GLU A 253 7.25 11.30 -10.68
N GLY A 254 8.08 12.19 -10.09
CA GLY A 254 9.29 11.87 -9.34
C GLY A 254 10.58 12.00 -10.14
N GLU A 255 10.55 12.58 -11.34
CA GLU A 255 11.74 12.81 -12.17
C GLU A 255 12.73 13.77 -11.50
N THR A 256 12.27 14.85 -10.86
CA THR A 256 13.15 15.76 -10.09
C THR A 256 13.86 15.03 -8.95
N GLY A 257 13.15 14.12 -8.27
CA GLY A 257 13.74 13.27 -7.24
C GLY A 257 14.84 12.36 -7.80
N GLN A 258 14.69 11.82 -9.01
CA GLN A 258 15.73 10.97 -9.60
C GLN A 258 16.99 11.76 -9.97
N GLU A 259 16.84 12.97 -10.50
CA GLU A 259 17.97 13.82 -10.87
C GLU A 259 18.83 14.22 -9.66
N VAL A 260 18.19 14.61 -8.56
CA VAL A 260 18.92 14.90 -7.31
C VAL A 260 19.58 13.61 -6.78
N ALA A 261 18.94 12.42 -6.92
CA ALA A 261 19.39 11.17 -6.30
C ALA A 261 20.64 10.66 -7.00
N SER A 262 20.70 10.88 -8.32
CA SER A 262 21.88 10.59 -9.14
C SER A 262 23.14 11.37 -8.72
N CYS A 263 22.99 12.47 -7.98
CA CYS A 263 24.12 13.18 -7.38
C CYS A 263 24.54 12.59 -6.03
N MET A 264 23.61 11.96 -5.30
CA MET A 264 23.85 11.49 -3.93
C MET A 264 24.76 10.27 -3.87
N ASP A 265 24.78 9.41 -4.90
CA ASP A 265 25.78 8.33 -5.01
C ASP A 265 27.21 8.87 -4.86
N ILE A 266 27.51 10.01 -5.50
CA ILE A 266 28.82 10.65 -5.44
C ILE A 266 29.10 11.19 -4.03
N VAL A 267 28.08 11.79 -3.40
CA VAL A 267 28.18 12.30 -2.02
C VAL A 267 28.42 11.16 -1.04
N PHE A 268 27.74 10.04 -1.22
CA PHE A 268 27.91 8.82 -0.43
C PHE A 268 29.31 8.24 -0.60
N ARG A 269 29.79 8.06 -1.84
CA ARG A 269 31.18 7.65 -2.11
C ARG A 269 32.21 8.62 -1.51
N ALA A 270 31.91 9.92 -1.47
CA ALA A 270 32.75 10.90 -0.79
C ALA A 270 32.69 10.78 0.74
N LEU A 271 31.51 10.56 1.32
CA LEU A 271 31.32 10.37 2.75
C LEU A 271 32.12 9.19 3.28
N ALA A 272 32.15 8.07 2.55
CA ALA A 272 32.99 6.92 2.90
C ALA A 272 34.49 7.30 2.97
N ARG A 273 34.96 8.18 2.08
CA ARG A 273 36.36 8.63 1.94
C ARG A 273 36.71 9.89 2.74
N SER A 274 35.74 10.48 3.44
CA SER A 274 35.94 11.74 4.16
C SER A 274 36.82 11.55 5.39
N SER A 275 37.39 12.66 5.88
CA SER A 275 38.20 12.72 7.10
C SER A 275 37.37 12.67 8.40
N MET A 276 36.04 12.60 8.27
CA MET A 276 35.12 12.51 9.40
C MET A 276 35.32 11.21 10.18
N SER A 277 35.01 11.24 11.48
CA SER A 277 34.93 10.02 12.27
C SER A 277 33.81 9.11 11.74
N ASP A 278 33.91 7.81 11.98
CA ASP A 278 32.86 6.87 11.58
C ASP A 278 31.50 7.24 12.21
N ALA A 279 31.51 7.75 13.45
CA ALA A 279 30.31 8.24 14.13
C ALA A 279 29.71 9.47 13.43
N ASP A 280 30.54 10.42 13.01
CA ASP A 280 30.09 11.61 12.29
C ASP A 280 29.54 11.25 10.90
N LYS A 281 30.11 10.25 10.22
CA LYS A 281 29.60 9.76 8.92
C LYS A 281 28.20 9.17 9.08
N LEU A 282 27.99 8.33 10.11
CA LEU A 282 26.68 7.77 10.44
C LEU A 282 25.67 8.86 10.83
N LEU A 283 26.08 9.84 11.65
CA LEU A 283 25.21 10.95 12.04
C LEU A 283 24.82 11.84 10.85
N TRP A 284 25.72 12.02 9.88
CA TRP A 284 25.44 12.74 8.66
C TRP A 284 24.35 12.05 7.84
N GLU A 285 24.49 10.74 7.61
CA GLU A 285 23.52 9.96 6.84
C GLU A 285 22.16 9.92 7.54
N GLN A 286 22.14 9.65 8.85
CA GLN A 286 20.92 9.67 9.65
C GLN A 286 20.20 11.02 9.57
N ARG A 287 20.94 12.14 9.62
CA ARG A 287 20.35 13.48 9.46
C ARG A 287 19.75 13.69 8.08
N ALA A 288 20.43 13.23 7.03
CA ALA A 288 19.94 13.33 5.66
C ALA A 288 18.65 12.51 5.47
N LEU A 289 18.63 11.27 5.96
CA LEU A 289 17.45 10.39 5.92
C LEU A 289 16.26 10.95 6.71
N MET A 290 16.49 11.52 7.90
CA MET A 290 15.41 12.12 8.69
C MET A 290 14.77 13.35 8.01
N GLN A 291 15.51 14.07 7.16
CA GLN A 291 14.98 15.20 6.39
C GLN A 291 14.17 14.75 5.16
N ASP A 292 14.33 13.51 4.72
CA ASP A 292 13.73 13.01 3.49
C ASP A 292 12.31 12.47 3.71
N ASP A 293 11.35 13.39 3.72
CA ASP A 293 9.92 13.05 3.76
C ASP A 293 9.38 12.49 2.42
N TYR A 294 10.19 12.48 1.35
CA TYR A 294 9.75 12.12 0.00
C TYR A 294 10.25 10.74 -0.45
N GLY A 295 11.05 10.04 0.36
CA GLY A 295 11.67 8.77 -0.02
C GLY A 295 12.60 8.92 -1.22
N PHE A 296 13.25 10.08 -1.32
CA PHE A 296 14.22 10.42 -2.33
C PHE A 296 15.51 9.58 -2.25
N PHE A 297 15.90 9.17 -1.04
CA PHE A 297 17.00 8.22 -0.84
C PHE A 297 16.61 6.76 -1.13
N ASP A 298 15.33 6.46 -1.37
CA ASP A 298 14.86 5.10 -1.65
C ASP A 298 15.53 4.53 -2.91
N GLY A 299 16.24 3.42 -2.76
CA GLY A 299 16.88 2.72 -3.88
C GLY A 299 18.31 3.16 -4.17
N LEU A 300 18.85 4.15 -3.44
CA LEU A 300 20.29 4.30 -3.35
C LEU A 300 20.84 3.13 -2.52
N PRO A 301 21.97 2.52 -2.92
CA PRO A 301 22.62 1.53 -2.08
C PRO A 301 22.91 2.17 -0.73
N SER A 302 22.54 1.49 0.37
CA SER A 302 22.96 1.95 1.69
C SER A 302 24.48 2.09 1.67
N LEU A 303 24.99 3.19 2.22
CA LEU A 303 26.42 3.45 2.22
C LEU A 303 27.20 2.32 2.90
N TRP A 304 26.55 1.72 3.89
CA TRP A 304 27.07 0.61 4.68
C TRP A 304 26.33 -0.64 4.24
N GLN A 305 27.05 -1.57 3.60
CA GLN A 305 26.47 -2.87 3.28
C GLN A 305 26.04 -3.56 4.59
N ASP A 306 25.04 -4.45 4.54
CA ASP A 306 24.55 -5.18 5.73
C ASP A 306 25.67 -5.94 6.48
N ASP A 307 26.79 -6.22 5.80
CA ASP A 307 27.98 -6.89 6.35
C ASP A 307 29.04 -5.93 6.95
N GLU A 308 28.96 -4.61 6.72
CA GLU A 308 29.85 -3.61 7.34
C GLU A 308 29.37 -3.29 8.77
N THR A 309 29.80 -4.11 9.72
CA THR A 309 29.50 -3.89 11.14
C THR A 309 30.46 -2.88 11.76
N PHE A 310 30.00 -1.67 12.03
CA PHE A 310 30.72 -0.74 12.90
C PHE A 310 30.82 -1.27 14.33
N PRO A 311 31.93 -1.00 15.05
CA PRO A 311 32.05 -1.36 16.45
C PRO A 311 30.95 -0.72 17.31
N ALA A 312 30.51 -1.43 18.36
CA ALA A 312 29.52 -0.93 19.32
C ALA A 312 29.92 0.42 19.95
N ALA A 313 31.22 0.71 20.07
CA ALA A 313 31.71 2.01 20.55
C ALA A 313 31.34 3.19 19.63
N VAL A 314 31.36 2.98 18.30
CA VAL A 314 30.94 3.97 17.32
C VAL A 314 29.44 4.23 17.45
N TRP A 315 28.64 3.16 17.51
CA TRP A 315 27.19 3.25 17.74
C TRP A 315 26.85 3.92 19.08
N SER A 316 27.66 3.71 20.12
CA SER A 316 27.49 4.40 21.40
C SER A 316 27.66 5.91 21.27
N GLU A 317 28.65 6.37 20.50
CA GLU A 317 28.84 7.80 20.24
C GLU A 317 27.70 8.39 19.41
N VAL A 318 27.25 7.67 18.37
CA VAL A 318 26.07 8.04 17.57
C VAL A 318 24.83 8.18 18.47
N ALA A 319 24.57 7.18 19.32
CA ALA A 319 23.46 7.20 20.28
C ALA A 319 23.52 8.41 21.21
N ASP A 320 24.68 8.69 21.81
CA ASP A 320 24.84 9.84 22.71
C ASP A 320 24.58 11.18 21.99
N ASN A 321 24.99 11.30 20.73
CA ASN A 321 24.74 12.50 19.93
C ASN A 321 23.28 12.64 19.50
N LEU A 322 22.58 11.55 19.21
CA LEU A 322 21.14 11.55 18.91
C LEU A 322 20.32 11.85 20.18
N LEU A 323 20.68 11.26 21.32
CA LEU A 323 20.01 11.51 22.59
C LEU A 323 20.10 12.98 23.04
N LYS A 324 21.20 13.68 22.73
CA LYS A 324 21.33 15.13 22.95
C LYS A 324 20.40 15.96 22.06
N GLN A 325 20.01 15.43 20.90
CA GLN A 325 19.10 16.09 19.97
C GLN A 325 17.64 15.89 20.34
N VAL A 326 17.30 14.87 21.15
CA VAL A 326 15.93 14.68 21.67
C VAL A 326 15.54 15.92 22.49
N PRO A 327 14.53 16.70 22.05
CA PRO A 327 14.18 17.92 22.75
C PRO A 327 13.76 17.60 24.19
N PRO A 328 14.04 18.49 25.16
CA PRO A 328 13.60 18.29 26.53
C PRO A 328 12.09 18.06 26.57
N VAL A 329 11.67 17.20 27.50
CA VAL A 329 10.25 16.89 27.70
C VAL A 329 9.49 18.20 27.97
N PRO A 330 8.50 18.59 27.14
CA PRO A 330 7.76 19.82 27.34
C PRO A 330 7.12 19.85 28.74
N GLN A 331 7.36 20.92 29.50
CA GLN A 331 6.73 21.09 30.80
C GLN A 331 5.25 21.46 30.60
N GLY A 332 4.36 20.47 30.60
CA GLY A 332 2.92 20.66 30.42
C GLY A 332 2.15 19.35 30.35
N LYS A 333 0.81 19.42 30.40
CA LYS A 333 -0.02 18.23 30.11
C LYS A 333 0.10 17.92 28.61
N PRO A 334 0.22 16.64 28.21
CA PRO A 334 0.08 16.24 26.81
C PRO A 334 -1.22 16.83 26.26
N GLY A 335 -1.13 17.68 25.23
CA GLY A 335 -2.29 18.36 24.66
C GLY A 335 -2.59 19.80 25.13
N SER A 336 -1.73 20.44 25.94
CA SER A 336 -1.87 21.89 26.16
C SER A 336 -1.30 22.65 24.96
N LYS A 337 -2.16 23.45 24.31
CA LYS A 337 -1.85 24.35 23.19
C LYS A 337 -0.69 25.30 23.48
N ALA A 338 0.52 24.83 23.21
CA ALA A 338 1.71 25.60 22.87
C ALA A 338 2.70 24.58 22.28
N ASP A 339 2.67 24.43 20.95
CA ASP A 339 3.65 23.76 20.08
C ASP A 339 3.93 22.24 20.23
N ALA A 340 3.61 21.59 21.35
CA ALA A 340 3.86 20.14 21.53
C ALA A 340 2.86 19.20 20.82
N ASP A 341 1.74 19.73 20.33
CA ASP A 341 0.68 18.97 19.63
C ASP A 341 0.76 19.12 18.09
N SER A 342 1.77 19.84 17.55
CA SER A 342 1.98 19.86 16.10
C SER A 342 2.38 18.47 15.64
N TYR A 343 1.68 17.94 14.63
CA TYR A 343 2.02 16.67 14.00
C TYR A 343 3.51 16.62 13.60
N SER A 344 4.05 17.75 13.10
CA SER A 344 5.46 17.89 12.73
C SER A 344 6.42 17.69 13.90
N ALA A 345 6.18 18.36 15.04
CA ALA A 345 7.05 18.27 16.21
C ALA A 345 7.06 16.86 16.82
N ARG A 346 5.91 16.16 16.78
CA ARG A 346 5.83 14.76 17.22
C ARG A 346 6.54 13.82 16.25
N TYR A 347 6.42 14.08 14.95
CA TYR A 347 7.04 13.29 13.89
C TYR A 347 8.58 13.41 13.94
N GLU A 348 9.12 14.63 13.97
CA GLU A 348 10.55 14.91 14.12
C GLU A 348 11.12 14.26 15.39
N ARG A 349 10.40 14.40 16.53
CA ARG A 349 10.79 13.76 17.79
C ARG A 349 10.77 12.24 17.71
N GLY A 350 9.82 11.67 16.95
CA GLY A 350 9.72 10.24 16.69
C GLY A 350 10.91 9.72 15.89
N GLN A 351 11.26 10.39 14.79
CA GLN A 351 12.41 10.01 13.95
C GLN A 351 13.74 10.00 14.73
N ILE A 352 14.01 11.05 15.53
CA ILE A 352 15.22 11.11 16.36
C ILE A 352 15.22 9.97 17.39
N MET A 353 14.05 9.66 17.97
CA MET A 353 13.91 8.58 18.95
C MET A 353 14.14 7.21 18.31
N ASP A 354 13.61 6.97 17.11
CA ASP A 354 13.80 5.70 16.38
C ASP A 354 15.27 5.52 15.98
N ALA A 355 15.91 6.58 15.46
CA ALA A 355 17.35 6.55 15.17
C ALA A 355 18.20 6.31 16.44
N ALA A 356 17.83 6.94 17.57
CA ALA A 356 18.51 6.71 18.84
C ALA A 356 18.28 5.29 19.37
N TYR A 357 17.07 4.74 19.21
CA TYR A 357 16.74 3.36 19.55
C TYR A 357 17.64 2.39 18.77
N ASP A 358 17.73 2.55 17.45
CA ASP A 358 18.55 1.69 16.59
C ASP A 358 20.04 1.79 16.94
N ALA A 359 20.53 3.00 17.18
CA ALA A 359 21.92 3.22 17.59
C ALA A 359 22.22 2.59 18.96
N LEU A 360 21.33 2.73 19.95
CA LEU A 360 21.49 2.09 21.26
C LEU A 360 21.41 0.55 21.17
N ALA A 361 20.56 0.02 20.30
CA ALA A 361 20.44 -1.42 20.06
C ALA A 361 21.73 -1.98 19.46
N ARG A 362 22.30 -1.32 18.46
CA ARG A 362 23.60 -1.68 17.85
C ARG A 362 24.79 -1.46 18.81
N ALA A 363 24.65 -0.56 19.78
CA ALA A 363 25.62 -0.36 20.86
C ALA A 363 25.43 -1.33 22.05
N GLU A 364 24.44 -2.22 22.01
CA GLU A 364 24.07 -3.15 23.11
C GLU A 364 23.72 -2.43 24.44
N ARG A 365 23.25 -1.17 24.38
CA ARG A 365 22.89 -0.34 25.56
C ARG A 365 21.40 -0.47 25.91
N THR A 366 20.96 -1.70 26.17
CA THR A 366 19.54 -2.06 26.30
C THR A 366 18.80 -1.38 27.47
N ASP A 367 19.49 -1.10 28.57
CA ASP A 367 18.88 -0.42 29.73
C ASP A 367 18.46 1.02 29.38
N GLU A 368 19.28 1.73 28.62
CA GLU A 368 19.00 3.11 28.21
C GLU A 368 17.88 3.21 27.17
N ILE A 369 17.70 2.18 26.33
CA ILE A 369 16.54 2.06 25.45
C ILE A 369 15.26 2.05 26.28
N THR A 370 15.24 1.27 27.36
CA THR A 370 14.07 1.14 28.23
C THR A 370 13.73 2.50 28.87
N ASP A 371 14.74 3.21 29.38
CA ASP A 371 14.56 4.52 29.99
C ASP A 371 14.12 5.60 28.98
N LEU A 372 14.69 5.58 27.77
CA LEU A 372 14.27 6.45 26.67
C LEU A 372 12.79 6.24 26.34
N LEU A 373 12.38 5.00 26.07
CA LEU A 373 11.01 4.69 25.67
C LEU A 373 10.02 5.04 26.79
N ARG A 374 10.32 4.72 28.07
CA ARG A 374 9.47 5.10 29.21
C ARG A 374 9.29 6.61 29.34
N ARG A 375 10.35 7.39 29.09
CA ARG A 375 10.32 8.86 29.17
C ARG A 375 9.48 9.48 28.04
N GLU A 376 9.61 8.94 26.84
CA GLU A 376 9.08 9.57 25.61
C GLU A 376 7.66 9.13 25.23
N VAL A 377 7.23 7.94 25.67
CA VAL A 377 5.98 7.31 25.24
C VAL A 377 4.73 8.19 25.43
N ALA A 378 4.71 9.03 26.47
CA ALA A 378 3.58 9.95 26.72
C ALA A 378 3.45 11.06 25.67
N PHE A 379 4.51 11.36 24.93
CA PHE A 379 4.58 12.42 23.91
C PHE A 379 4.53 11.84 22.51
N THR A 380 5.36 10.84 22.22
CA THR A 380 5.44 10.19 20.91
C THR A 380 4.27 9.22 20.65
N GLN A 381 3.58 8.78 21.71
CA GLN A 381 2.59 7.69 21.69
C GLN A 381 3.10 6.37 21.12
N CYS A 382 4.42 6.14 21.10
CA CYS A 382 5.05 4.90 20.65
C CYS A 382 4.92 3.77 21.68
N TYR A 383 3.70 3.56 22.19
CA TYR A 383 3.41 2.52 23.18
C TYR A 383 3.68 1.12 22.64
N THR A 384 3.49 0.90 21.34
CA THR A 384 3.73 -0.39 20.68
C THR A 384 5.20 -0.78 20.75
N GLN A 385 6.11 0.13 20.37
CA GLN A 385 7.55 -0.05 20.46
C GLN A 385 8.02 -0.31 21.91
N LEU A 386 7.51 0.44 22.89
CA LEU A 386 7.80 0.20 24.31
C LEU A 386 7.33 -1.19 24.76
N VAL A 387 6.11 -1.59 24.39
CA VAL A 387 5.55 -2.89 24.76
C VAL A 387 6.34 -4.04 24.13
N ASP A 388 6.77 -3.89 22.88
CA ASP A 388 7.54 -4.90 22.17
C ASP A 388 8.95 -5.04 22.76
N HIS A 389 9.60 -3.91 23.07
CA HIS A 389 10.89 -3.88 23.76
C HIS A 389 10.83 -4.51 25.16
N LEU A 390 9.87 -4.12 26.01
CA LEU A 390 9.70 -4.74 27.32
C LEU A 390 9.45 -6.25 27.23
N SER A 391 8.85 -6.70 26.13
CA SER A 391 8.55 -8.11 25.91
C SER A 391 9.76 -8.91 25.45
N SER A 392 10.65 -8.32 24.65
CA SER A 392 11.93 -8.95 24.31
C SER A 392 12.80 -9.15 25.56
N LEU A 393 12.66 -8.28 26.56
CA LEU A 393 13.30 -8.40 27.87
C LEU A 393 12.61 -9.36 28.85
N GLY A 394 11.46 -9.94 28.48
CA GLY A 394 10.68 -10.81 29.36
C GLY A 394 9.92 -10.09 30.48
N LEU A 395 9.86 -8.75 30.45
CA LEU A 395 9.12 -7.92 31.42
C LEU A 395 7.61 -7.87 31.08
N HIS A 396 6.99 -9.06 31.02
CA HIS A 396 5.63 -9.22 30.51
C HIS A 396 4.55 -8.48 31.31
N ASP A 397 4.71 -8.37 32.63
CA ASP A 397 3.73 -7.68 33.49
C ASP A 397 3.77 -6.16 33.29
N GLU A 398 4.97 -5.61 33.09
CA GLU A 398 5.14 -4.19 32.78
C GLU A 398 4.62 -3.87 31.38
N ALA A 399 4.91 -4.73 30.40
CA ALA A 399 4.36 -4.61 29.05
C ALA A 399 2.80 -4.59 29.06
N GLU A 400 2.18 -5.43 29.90
CA GLU A 400 0.73 -5.48 30.05
C GLU A 400 0.15 -4.20 30.68
N MET A 401 0.84 -3.62 31.66
CA MET A 401 0.50 -2.32 32.25
C MET A 401 0.56 -1.21 31.18
N TRP A 402 1.63 -1.17 30.39
CA TRP A 402 1.78 -0.18 29.32
C TRP A 402 0.77 -0.34 28.19
N CYS A 403 0.34 -1.57 27.86
CA CYS A 403 -0.81 -1.78 26.97
C CYS A 403 -2.05 -1.06 27.50
N ARG A 404 -2.40 -1.23 28.78
CA ARG A 404 -3.59 -0.60 29.38
C ARG A 404 -3.48 0.92 29.41
N GLN A 405 -2.34 1.45 29.84
CA GLN A 405 -2.08 2.89 29.87
C GLN A 405 -2.10 3.50 28.47
N GLY A 406 -1.47 2.84 27.50
CA GLY A 406 -1.45 3.28 26.10
C GLY A 406 -2.83 3.28 25.48
N ILE A 407 -3.66 2.25 25.75
CA ILE A 407 -5.05 2.25 25.30
C ILE A 407 -5.80 3.44 25.92
N ALA A 408 -5.74 3.64 27.23
CA ALA A 408 -6.41 4.77 27.88
C ALA A 408 -5.98 6.14 27.31
N ALA A 409 -4.69 6.31 27.00
CA ALA A 409 -4.14 7.54 26.44
C ALA A 409 -4.54 7.79 24.97
N THR A 410 -4.61 6.73 24.16
CA THR A 410 -4.75 6.83 22.70
C THR A 410 -6.17 6.58 22.19
N LEU A 411 -7.02 5.91 22.96
CA LEU A 411 -8.35 5.43 22.54
C LEU A 411 -9.22 6.51 21.89
N GLU A 412 -9.16 7.72 22.40
CA GLU A 412 -9.88 8.84 21.84
C GLU A 412 -9.19 9.39 20.58
N LYS A 413 -7.98 9.92 20.67
CA LYS A 413 -7.37 10.64 19.54
C LYS A 413 -6.84 9.72 18.43
N TRP A 414 -6.37 8.53 18.76
CA TRP A 414 -5.61 7.62 17.89
C TRP A 414 -6.09 6.16 18.01
N PRO A 415 -7.31 5.84 17.55
CA PRO A 415 -7.92 4.52 17.76
C PRO A 415 -7.14 3.36 17.11
N GLY A 416 -6.35 3.64 16.05
CA GLY A 416 -5.48 2.62 15.43
C GLY A 416 -4.42 2.10 16.39
N ILE A 417 -3.73 3.00 17.11
CA ILE A 417 -2.72 2.64 18.12
C ILE A 417 -3.38 1.86 19.26
N ALA A 418 -4.55 2.31 19.73
CA ALA A 418 -5.30 1.60 20.75
C ALA A 418 -5.69 0.17 20.34
N GLN A 419 -6.06 -0.03 19.07
CA GLN A 419 -6.39 -1.36 18.54
C GLN A 419 -5.16 -2.27 18.49
N GLU A 420 -4.01 -1.74 18.05
CA GLU A 420 -2.74 -2.48 18.03
C GLU A 420 -2.29 -2.93 19.44
N LEU A 421 -2.50 -2.07 20.44
CA LEU A 421 -2.22 -2.39 21.84
C LEU A 421 -3.20 -3.43 22.40
N ARG A 422 -4.48 -3.39 21.99
CA ARG A 422 -5.47 -4.43 22.36
C ARG A 422 -5.06 -5.80 21.81
N GLN A 423 -4.55 -5.85 20.58
CA GLN A 423 -4.05 -7.09 19.97
C GLN A 423 -2.86 -7.66 20.76
N ARG A 424 -1.86 -6.83 21.10
CA ARG A 424 -0.73 -7.26 21.94
C ARG A 424 -1.16 -7.75 23.32
N LEU A 425 -2.13 -7.08 23.95
CA LEU A 425 -2.71 -7.54 25.23
C LEU A 425 -3.40 -8.91 25.08
N HIS A 426 -4.10 -9.12 23.96
CA HIS A 426 -4.76 -10.38 23.64
C HIS A 426 -3.77 -11.53 23.40
N GLU A 427 -2.66 -11.28 22.71
CA GLU A 427 -1.58 -12.24 22.51
C GLU A 427 -0.92 -12.65 23.82
N ARG A 428 -0.67 -11.68 24.71
CA ARG A 428 -0.10 -11.93 26.04
C ARG A 428 -1.01 -12.77 26.92
N ALA A 429 -2.31 -12.46 26.94
CA ALA A 429 -3.28 -13.27 27.67
C ALA A 429 -3.30 -14.72 27.16
N ARG A 430 -3.15 -14.93 25.84
CA ARG A 430 -3.00 -16.27 25.23
C ARG A 430 -1.71 -16.97 25.68
N GLN A 431 -0.56 -16.26 25.66
CA GLN A 431 0.75 -16.80 26.09
C GLN A 431 0.74 -17.21 27.57
N LYS A 432 0.16 -16.38 28.45
CA LYS A 432 -0.03 -16.67 29.88
C LYS A 432 -1.07 -17.77 30.15
N LYS A 433 -1.79 -18.23 29.11
CA LYS A 433 -2.92 -19.17 29.20
C LYS A 433 -4.05 -18.67 30.11
N ASP A 434 -4.20 -17.36 30.25
CA ASP A 434 -5.30 -16.73 30.99
C ASP A 434 -6.58 -16.76 30.15
N ARG A 435 -7.24 -17.92 30.17
CA ARG A 435 -8.47 -18.16 29.39
C ARG A 435 -9.60 -17.19 29.76
N PRO A 436 -9.86 -16.86 31.05
CA PRO A 436 -10.85 -15.85 31.42
C PRO A 436 -10.57 -14.45 30.83
N LEU A 437 -9.32 -13.98 30.88
CA LEU A 437 -8.95 -12.68 30.33
C LEU A 437 -9.06 -12.66 28.80
N VAL A 438 -8.64 -13.72 28.10
CA VAL A 438 -8.83 -13.86 26.65
C VAL A 438 -10.31 -13.73 26.28
N ALA A 439 -11.19 -14.42 26.99
CA ALA A 439 -12.63 -14.33 26.74
C ALA A 439 -13.19 -12.92 27.01
N ALA A 440 -12.71 -12.24 28.05
CA ALA A 440 -13.08 -10.85 28.33
C ALA A 440 -12.63 -9.87 27.24
N LEU A 441 -11.43 -10.05 26.69
CA LEU A 441 -10.90 -9.24 25.59
C LEU A 441 -11.67 -9.47 24.28
N CYS A 442 -12.02 -10.73 23.94
CA CYS A 442 -12.91 -11.02 22.81
C CYS A 442 -14.27 -10.34 22.96
N ALA A 443 -14.81 -10.29 24.19
CA ALA A 443 -16.07 -9.60 24.43
C ALA A 443 -15.94 -8.08 24.26
N ALA A 444 -14.86 -7.47 24.75
CA ALA A 444 -14.60 -6.05 24.56
C ALA A 444 -14.49 -5.67 23.08
N GLU A 445 -13.78 -6.48 22.27
CA GLU A 445 -13.69 -6.31 20.82
C GLU A 445 -15.05 -6.42 20.13
N PHE A 446 -15.86 -7.41 20.52
CA PHE A 446 -17.22 -7.55 20.03
C PHE A 446 -18.08 -6.29 20.31
N PHE A 447 -17.95 -5.69 21.49
CA PHE A 447 -18.71 -4.49 21.84
C PHE A 447 -18.25 -3.24 21.09
N ASP A 448 -16.98 -3.16 20.72
CA ASP A 448 -16.43 -2.03 19.95
C ASP A 448 -16.78 -2.15 18.44
N ALA A 449 -16.71 -3.36 17.89
CA ALA A 449 -16.96 -3.68 16.49
C ALA A 449 -17.79 -4.98 16.34
N PRO A 450 -19.13 -4.92 16.51
CA PRO A 450 -19.98 -6.09 16.43
C PRO A 450 -19.96 -6.70 15.03
N SER A 451 -19.69 -8.00 14.96
CA SER A 451 -19.67 -8.77 13.71
C SER A 451 -19.87 -10.26 13.99
N LEU A 452 -20.28 -11.01 12.96
CA LEU A 452 -20.36 -12.47 13.08
C LEU A 452 -18.99 -13.12 13.36
N ALA A 453 -17.89 -12.54 12.86
CA ALA A 453 -16.54 -13.05 13.13
C ALA A 453 -16.20 -12.92 14.63
N ALA A 454 -16.35 -11.72 15.20
CA ALA A 454 -16.10 -11.48 16.62
C ALA A 454 -17.03 -12.33 17.52
N TYR A 455 -18.27 -12.60 17.09
CA TYR A 455 -19.19 -13.49 17.79
C TYR A 455 -18.65 -14.93 17.89
N LYS A 456 -18.13 -15.47 16.77
CA LYS A 456 -17.55 -16.82 16.72
C LYS A 456 -16.27 -16.91 17.54
N ASP A 457 -15.44 -15.87 17.52
CA ASP A 457 -14.22 -15.82 18.34
C ASP A 457 -14.57 -15.81 19.83
N LEU A 458 -15.60 -15.05 20.23
CA LEU A 458 -16.11 -15.04 21.59
C LEU A 458 -16.71 -16.39 22.02
N GLU A 459 -17.46 -17.06 21.13
CA GLU A 459 -17.95 -18.43 21.36
C GLU A 459 -16.79 -19.38 21.61
N LYS A 460 -15.77 -19.36 20.74
CA LYS A 460 -14.58 -20.21 20.83
C LYS A 460 -13.80 -19.95 22.13
N ALA A 461 -13.70 -18.70 22.57
CA ALA A 461 -13.00 -18.34 23.81
C ALA A 461 -13.77 -18.74 25.07
N THR A 462 -15.12 -18.71 25.04
CA THR A 462 -15.96 -18.95 26.22
C THR A 462 -16.48 -20.39 26.34
N ALA A 463 -16.52 -21.15 25.25
CA ALA A 463 -16.97 -22.54 25.24
C ALA A 463 -16.15 -23.45 26.17
N PRO A 464 -14.80 -23.39 26.20
CA PRO A 464 -13.99 -24.18 27.14
C PRO A 464 -14.20 -23.82 28.61
N LEU A 465 -14.76 -22.64 28.89
CA LEU A 465 -15.07 -22.16 30.24
C LEU A 465 -16.49 -22.52 30.69
N GLY A 466 -17.33 -23.07 29.78
CA GLY A 466 -18.75 -23.34 30.06
C GLY A 466 -19.61 -22.08 30.25
N LEU A 467 -19.08 -20.89 29.89
CA LEU A 467 -19.75 -19.59 30.12
C LEU A 467 -20.59 -19.12 28.92
N TRP A 468 -20.48 -19.79 27.78
CA TRP A 468 -21.07 -19.33 26.51
C TRP A 468 -22.56 -19.00 26.60
N LYS A 469 -23.36 -19.85 27.25
CA LYS A 469 -24.81 -19.64 27.38
C LYS A 469 -25.15 -18.30 28.05
N THR A 470 -24.41 -17.93 29.09
CA THR A 470 -24.60 -16.67 29.84
C THR A 470 -24.06 -15.48 29.04
N VAL A 471 -22.87 -15.61 28.46
CA VAL A 471 -22.24 -14.56 27.63
C VAL A 471 -23.11 -14.25 26.42
N ARG A 472 -23.54 -15.26 25.67
CA ARG A 472 -24.45 -15.14 24.52
C ARG A 472 -25.72 -14.37 24.87
N ALA A 473 -26.34 -14.67 26.00
CA ALA A 473 -27.56 -13.97 26.43
C ALA A 473 -27.31 -12.48 26.71
N GLY A 474 -26.15 -12.13 27.28
CA GLY A 474 -25.75 -10.74 27.50
C GLY A 474 -25.43 -10.00 26.19
N VAL A 475 -24.72 -10.67 25.28
CA VAL A 475 -24.35 -10.12 23.96
C VAL A 475 -25.57 -9.84 23.10
N LEU A 476 -26.51 -10.79 22.98
CA LEU A 476 -27.74 -10.60 22.22
C LEU A 476 -28.58 -9.45 22.80
N ARG A 477 -28.71 -9.37 24.14
CA ARG A 477 -29.41 -8.27 24.79
C ARG A 477 -28.77 -6.92 24.49
N TRP A 478 -27.43 -6.85 24.43
CA TRP A 478 -26.74 -5.62 24.07
C TRP A 478 -27.04 -5.21 22.63
N LEU A 479 -26.99 -6.13 21.66
CA LEU A 479 -27.36 -5.83 20.27
C LEU A 479 -28.83 -5.37 20.15
N GLU A 480 -29.71 -5.85 21.01
CA GLU A 480 -31.13 -5.46 21.02
C GLU A 480 -31.37 -4.09 21.68
N THR A 481 -30.66 -3.78 22.76
CA THR A 481 -31.00 -2.66 23.67
C THR A 481 -29.96 -1.55 23.72
N GLY A 482 -28.73 -1.81 23.29
CA GLY A 482 -27.56 -0.96 23.47
C GLY A 482 -27.00 -0.93 24.89
N ILE A 483 -27.60 -1.65 25.84
CA ILE A 483 -27.16 -1.66 27.25
C ILE A 483 -26.04 -2.70 27.42
N ARG A 484 -24.82 -2.22 27.69
CA ARG A 484 -23.64 -3.07 27.88
C ARG A 484 -23.79 -3.93 29.16
N PRO A 485 -23.52 -5.25 29.10
CA PRO A 485 -23.62 -6.13 30.25
C PRO A 485 -22.39 -6.04 31.17
N ASP A 486 -21.26 -5.58 30.64
CA ASP A 486 -19.96 -5.46 31.30
C ASP A 486 -19.73 -4.09 31.95
N CYS A 487 -20.55 -3.08 31.64
CA CYS A 487 -20.51 -1.78 32.30
C CYS A 487 -21.71 -1.61 33.24
N PRO A 488 -21.55 -0.98 34.42
CA PRO A 488 -22.68 -0.53 35.21
C PRO A 488 -23.49 0.50 34.40
N PRO A 489 -24.83 0.53 34.52
CA PRO A 489 -25.65 1.51 33.81
C PRO A 489 -25.26 2.94 34.22
N ASP A 490 -25.08 3.83 33.24
CA ASP A 490 -24.84 5.24 33.50
C ASP A 490 -25.93 5.80 34.43
N PRO A 491 -25.59 6.59 35.47
CA PRO A 491 -26.61 7.26 36.27
C PRO A 491 -27.46 8.16 35.36
N PRO A 492 -28.79 8.16 35.49
CA PRO A 492 -29.65 8.92 34.60
C PRO A 492 -29.26 10.40 34.63
N LYS A 493 -28.95 10.97 33.46
CA LYS A 493 -28.67 12.40 33.32
C LYS A 493 -29.89 13.19 33.82
N ALA A 494 -29.77 13.85 34.96
CA ALA A 494 -30.78 14.76 35.48
C ALA A 494 -31.04 15.85 34.43
N ARG A 495 -32.19 15.80 33.75
CA ARG A 495 -32.62 16.89 32.87
C ARG A 495 -32.90 18.11 33.74
N GLY A 496 -31.99 19.09 33.70
CA GLY A 496 -32.22 20.40 34.26
C GLY A 496 -33.25 21.17 33.44
N ALA A 497 -34.47 21.29 33.96
CA ALA A 497 -35.33 22.43 33.71
C ALA A 497 -36.30 22.61 34.89
N ARG A 498 -35.98 23.58 35.75
CA ARG A 498 -36.81 24.18 36.80
C ARG A 498 -37.40 23.20 37.83
N GLY A 499 -36.62 23.01 38.90
CA GLY A 499 -37.13 23.15 40.27
C GLY A 499 -38.32 22.27 40.66
N ARG A 500 -38.07 20.97 40.84
CA ARG A 500 -38.57 20.19 41.99
C ARG A 500 -37.81 18.87 42.04
N LYS A 501 -37.12 18.63 43.16
CA LYS A 501 -36.53 17.33 43.49
C LYS A 501 -37.68 16.34 43.72
N SER A 502 -38.05 15.54 42.72
CA SER A 502 -38.76 14.30 42.97
C SER A 502 -37.73 13.18 43.14
N ALA A 503 -37.86 12.43 44.22
CA ALA A 503 -37.07 11.23 44.46
C ALA A 503 -37.27 10.28 43.27
N ALA A 504 -36.20 9.94 42.58
CA ALA A 504 -36.22 8.90 41.56
C ALA A 504 -36.60 7.56 42.25
N PRO A 505 -37.48 6.74 41.66
CA PRO A 505 -37.74 5.42 42.20
C PRO A 505 -36.44 4.61 42.11
N ALA A 506 -36.11 3.93 43.20
CA ALA A 506 -34.97 3.02 43.26
C ALA A 506 -35.08 1.98 42.13
N VAL A 507 -34.28 2.14 41.08
CA VAL A 507 -34.04 1.09 40.11
C VAL A 507 -33.34 -0.01 40.90
N ARG A 508 -34.04 -1.13 41.11
CA ARG A 508 -33.48 -2.34 41.71
C ARG A 508 -32.14 -2.61 41.04
N GLU A 509 -31.07 -2.67 41.85
CA GLU A 509 -29.75 -3.15 41.44
C GLU A 509 -29.89 -4.56 40.86
N GLN A 510 -30.08 -4.64 39.56
CA GLN A 510 -30.07 -5.90 38.84
C GLN A 510 -28.58 -6.21 38.62
N LYS A 511 -27.97 -6.93 39.57
CA LYS A 511 -26.59 -7.43 39.48
C LYS A 511 -26.34 -7.92 38.05
N SER A 512 -25.42 -7.27 37.34
CA SER A 512 -25.01 -7.70 36.01
C SER A 512 -24.61 -9.17 36.09
N GLN A 513 -25.38 -10.02 35.39
CA GLN A 513 -25.14 -11.47 35.29
C GLN A 513 -23.92 -11.79 34.41
N TRP A 514 -23.02 -10.83 34.22
CA TRP A 514 -21.91 -10.93 33.30
C TRP A 514 -20.77 -11.76 33.93
N PRO A 515 -20.36 -12.87 33.32
CA PRO A 515 -19.47 -13.84 33.98
C PRO A 515 -17.98 -13.62 33.70
N LEU A 516 -17.62 -12.65 32.85
CA LEU A 516 -16.23 -12.40 32.44
C LEU A 516 -15.57 -11.34 33.34
N PRO A 517 -14.25 -11.46 33.59
CA PRO A 517 -13.51 -10.48 34.39
C PRO A 517 -13.44 -9.12 33.69
N ASP A 518 -13.13 -8.09 34.47
CA ASP A 518 -12.78 -6.78 33.93
C ASP A 518 -11.44 -6.89 33.17
N THR A 519 -11.38 -6.27 31.99
CA THR A 519 -10.17 -6.22 31.17
C THR A 519 -9.16 -5.19 31.72
N GLY A 520 -9.62 -4.24 32.54
CA GLY A 520 -8.83 -3.10 33.00
C GLY A 520 -8.48 -2.13 31.87
N VAL A 521 -9.20 -2.21 30.75
CA VAL A 521 -9.01 -1.37 29.57
C VAL A 521 -10.21 -0.44 29.46
N ASP A 522 -9.94 0.86 29.32
CA ASP A 522 -11.00 1.84 29.06
C ASP A 522 -11.75 1.47 27.77
N THR A 523 -13.07 1.47 27.87
CA THR A 523 -13.96 1.30 26.72
C THR A 523 -14.22 2.65 26.09
N VAL A 524 -14.36 2.71 24.76
CA VAL A 524 -14.73 3.95 24.09
C VAL A 524 -16.05 4.41 24.69
N LYS A 525 -16.10 5.60 25.32
CA LYS A 525 -17.36 6.26 25.69
C LYS A 525 -18.11 6.55 24.41
N SER A 526 -18.92 5.59 23.96
CA SER A 526 -19.67 5.55 22.70
C SER A 526 -19.43 6.75 21.78
N ARG A 527 -18.30 6.80 21.07
CA ARG A 527 -18.07 7.86 20.07
C ARG A 527 -18.94 7.69 18.83
N LYS A 528 -19.59 6.55 18.69
CA LYS A 528 -20.53 6.31 17.62
C LYS A 528 -21.82 7.08 17.91
N ARG A 529 -21.86 8.30 17.39
CA ARG A 529 -23.09 9.04 17.01
C ARG A 529 -24.05 8.22 16.10
N TYR A 530 -23.70 6.98 15.75
CA TYR A 530 -24.32 6.14 14.74
C TYR A 530 -24.49 4.65 15.12
N SER A 531 -24.28 4.23 16.38
CA SER A 531 -24.69 2.87 16.77
C SER A 531 -26.22 2.84 16.89
N ILE A 532 -26.90 2.43 15.82
CA ILE A 532 -28.36 2.31 15.78
C ILE A 532 -28.71 0.97 16.43
N PHE A 533 -29.35 1.03 17.59
CA PHE A 533 -29.91 -0.15 18.25
C PHE A 533 -31.43 -0.22 17.98
N PRO A 534 -31.99 -1.42 17.75
CA PRO A 534 -31.32 -2.73 17.69
C PRO A 534 -30.43 -2.89 16.45
N ASP A 535 -29.23 -3.47 16.62
CA ASP A 535 -28.31 -3.80 15.52
C ASP A 535 -28.84 -5.01 14.75
N SER A 536 -29.81 -4.72 13.88
CA SER A 536 -30.57 -5.74 13.15
C SER A 536 -29.69 -6.51 12.18
N HIS A 537 -28.59 -5.92 11.69
CA HIS A 537 -27.66 -6.59 10.78
C HIS A 537 -26.99 -7.78 11.47
N VAL A 538 -26.28 -7.49 12.57
CA VAL A 538 -25.50 -8.50 13.30
C VAL A 538 -26.42 -9.51 13.98
N LEU A 539 -27.60 -9.09 14.46
CA LEU A 539 -28.62 -9.99 15.02
C LEU A 539 -29.10 -11.03 13.99
N ILE A 540 -29.33 -10.63 12.73
CA ILE A 540 -29.73 -11.53 11.66
C ILE A 540 -28.58 -12.49 11.32
N GLU A 541 -27.35 -12.00 11.16
CA GLU A 541 -26.18 -12.85 10.85
C GLU A 541 -25.98 -13.93 11.93
N ILE A 542 -26.08 -13.56 13.21
CA ILE A 542 -25.99 -14.51 14.32
C ILE A 542 -27.16 -15.50 14.29
N ALA A 543 -28.39 -15.04 14.05
CA ALA A 543 -29.56 -15.92 13.96
C ALA A 543 -29.41 -16.95 12.83
N LEU A 544 -28.90 -16.53 11.65
CA LEU A 544 -28.60 -17.44 10.53
C LEU A 544 -27.50 -18.43 10.88
N HIS A 545 -26.42 -17.98 11.52
CA HIS A 545 -25.32 -18.85 11.94
C HIS A 545 -25.80 -19.95 12.90
N GLU A 546 -26.70 -19.60 13.82
CA GLU A 546 -27.27 -20.51 14.82
C GLU A 546 -28.49 -21.29 14.32
N LYS A 547 -28.85 -21.14 13.04
CA LYS A 547 -30.02 -21.78 12.41
C LYS A 547 -31.36 -21.41 13.08
N ARG A 548 -31.43 -20.23 13.70
CA ARG A 548 -32.67 -19.65 14.28
C ARG A 548 -33.42 -18.88 13.20
N HIS A 549 -34.02 -19.63 12.28
CA HIS A 549 -34.66 -19.07 11.08
C HIS A 549 -35.83 -18.11 11.41
N ASP A 550 -36.62 -18.42 12.46
CA ASP A 550 -37.71 -17.56 12.92
C ASP A 550 -37.22 -16.20 13.43
N ASP A 551 -36.14 -16.20 14.21
CA ASP A 551 -35.53 -15.00 14.76
C ASP A 551 -34.97 -14.11 13.63
N ALA A 552 -34.31 -14.72 12.63
CA ALA A 552 -33.79 -14.01 11.47
C ALA A 552 -34.91 -13.30 10.68
N LEU A 553 -36.05 -13.98 10.47
CA LEU A 553 -37.22 -13.39 9.80
C LEU A 553 -37.87 -12.28 10.65
N ALA A 554 -37.97 -12.47 11.97
CA ALA A 554 -38.53 -11.47 12.87
C ALA A 554 -37.69 -10.18 12.91
N TRP A 555 -36.37 -10.30 12.94
CA TRP A 555 -35.47 -9.14 12.87
C TRP A 555 -35.50 -8.47 11.50
N LEU A 556 -35.54 -9.24 10.41
CA LEU A 556 -35.67 -8.69 9.07
C LEU A 556 -36.98 -7.90 8.90
N ALA A 557 -38.08 -8.37 9.47
CA ALA A 557 -39.37 -7.66 9.43
C ALA A 557 -39.38 -6.37 10.27
N ARG A 558 -38.55 -6.29 11.31
CA ARG A 558 -38.41 -5.11 12.19
C ARG A 558 -37.41 -4.07 11.65
N ALA A 559 -36.49 -4.48 10.78
CA ALA A 559 -35.49 -3.60 10.21
C ALA A 559 -36.15 -2.50 9.33
N PRO A 560 -35.75 -1.22 9.46
CA PRO A 560 -36.28 -0.17 8.60
C PRO A 560 -35.94 -0.43 7.13
N ARG A 561 -36.88 -0.14 6.23
CA ARG A 561 -36.71 -0.33 4.79
C ARG A 561 -35.54 0.54 4.29
N GLY A 562 -34.60 -0.05 3.55
CA GLY A 562 -33.45 0.65 2.96
C GLY A 562 -32.21 0.76 3.86
N VAL A 563 -32.23 0.20 5.08
CA VAL A 563 -31.04 0.14 5.96
C VAL A 563 -29.92 -0.69 5.36
N PHE A 564 -30.26 -1.70 4.55
CA PHE A 564 -29.31 -2.54 3.81
C PHE A 564 -29.06 -2.02 2.38
N GLY A 565 -29.10 -0.69 2.20
CA GLY A 565 -29.03 -0.04 0.90
C GLY A 565 -27.71 -0.26 0.12
N PRO A 566 -27.65 0.22 -1.15
CA PRO A 566 -26.64 -0.20 -2.13
C PRO A 566 -25.17 0.08 -1.76
N GLY A 567 -24.92 0.95 -0.77
CA GLY A 567 -23.57 1.26 -0.28
C GLY A 567 -22.93 0.20 0.63
N TYR A 568 -23.68 -0.80 1.09
CA TYR A 568 -23.17 -1.91 1.93
C TYR A 568 -23.01 -3.24 1.17
N SER A 569 -23.22 -3.26 -0.15
CA SER A 569 -23.31 -4.49 -0.95
C SER A 569 -22.07 -4.73 -1.82
N TYR A 570 -20.96 -5.15 -1.21
CA TYR A 570 -19.92 -5.92 -1.93
C TYR A 570 -20.13 -7.44 -1.79
N CYS A 571 -21.12 -7.86 -1.00
CA CYS A 571 -21.60 -9.23 -0.85
C CYS A 571 -23.14 -9.16 -0.89
N GLY A 572 -23.78 -9.95 -1.76
CA GLY A 572 -25.22 -9.89 -2.00
C GLY A 572 -26.05 -9.69 -0.72
N GLY A 573 -26.88 -8.64 -0.70
CA GLY A 573 -27.46 -8.07 0.52
C GLY A 573 -28.09 -9.10 1.46
N LEU A 574 -28.04 -8.81 2.76
CA LEU A 574 -28.48 -9.65 3.89
C LEU A 574 -29.83 -10.36 3.67
N GLU A 575 -30.78 -9.71 3.00
CA GLU A 575 -32.07 -10.28 2.60
C GLU A 575 -31.95 -11.55 1.75
N THR A 576 -30.98 -11.59 0.83
CA THR A 576 -30.69 -12.76 -0.02
C THR A 576 -30.19 -13.92 0.82
N SER A 577 -29.28 -13.65 1.76
CA SER A 577 -28.73 -14.66 2.67
C SER A 577 -29.82 -15.24 3.58
N VAL A 578 -30.73 -14.40 4.09
CA VAL A 578 -31.90 -14.87 4.86
C VAL A 578 -32.79 -15.76 3.99
N ALA A 579 -33.20 -15.31 2.80
CA ALA A 579 -34.07 -16.08 1.92
C ALA A 579 -33.46 -17.43 1.53
N GLN A 580 -32.16 -17.47 1.24
CA GLN A 580 -31.44 -18.70 0.94
C GLN A 580 -31.43 -19.68 2.14
N ALA A 581 -31.22 -19.18 3.36
CA ALA A 581 -31.16 -20.00 4.55
C ALA A 581 -32.54 -20.55 4.97
N VAL A 582 -33.61 -19.77 4.77
CA VAL A 582 -34.96 -20.15 5.23
C VAL A 582 -35.78 -20.88 4.16
N GLN A 583 -35.30 -21.04 2.93
CA GLN A 583 -36.07 -21.63 1.82
C GLN A 583 -36.63 -23.04 2.08
N GLU A 584 -35.99 -23.81 2.96
CA GLU A 584 -36.42 -25.18 3.30
C GLU A 584 -37.43 -25.18 4.45
N THR A 585 -37.22 -24.34 5.47
CA THR A 585 -38.07 -24.29 6.67
C THR A 585 -39.27 -23.35 6.51
N HIS A 586 -39.12 -22.26 5.76
CA HIS A 586 -40.10 -21.19 5.54
C HIS A 586 -40.14 -20.80 4.04
N PRO A 587 -40.58 -21.72 3.16
CA PRO A 587 -40.54 -21.51 1.72
C PRO A 587 -41.31 -20.27 1.27
N ASP A 588 -42.49 -19.99 1.83
CA ASP A 588 -43.30 -18.83 1.46
C ASP A 588 -42.59 -17.51 1.80
N ALA A 589 -41.93 -17.43 2.97
CA ALA A 589 -41.18 -16.24 3.36
C ALA A 589 -39.95 -16.01 2.44
N ALA A 590 -39.26 -17.07 2.03
CA ALA A 590 -38.16 -16.98 1.07
C ALA A 590 -38.64 -16.49 -0.31
N LEU A 591 -39.75 -17.03 -0.80
CA LEU A 591 -40.37 -16.61 -2.06
C LEU A 591 -40.79 -15.13 -2.02
N ASP A 592 -41.39 -14.68 -0.92
CA ASP A 592 -41.77 -13.27 -0.74
C ASP A 592 -40.58 -12.32 -0.68
N ILE A 593 -39.45 -12.74 -0.11
CA ILE A 593 -38.21 -11.94 -0.10
C ILE A 593 -37.63 -11.86 -1.52
N TRP A 594 -37.44 -13.00 -2.20
CA TRP A 594 -36.90 -13.00 -3.57
C TRP A 594 -37.80 -12.28 -4.57
N ARG A 595 -39.14 -12.38 -4.43
CA ARG A 595 -40.09 -11.61 -5.25
C ARG A 595 -39.84 -10.11 -5.12
N ARG A 596 -39.73 -9.61 -3.88
CA ARG A 596 -39.48 -8.19 -3.63
C ARG A 596 -38.14 -7.73 -4.21
N LEU A 597 -37.09 -8.53 -4.05
CA LEU A 597 -35.76 -8.24 -4.59
C LEU A 597 -35.78 -8.20 -6.13
N ALA A 598 -36.45 -9.17 -6.77
CA ALA A 598 -36.61 -9.22 -8.21
C ALA A 598 -37.40 -8.02 -8.74
N GLU A 599 -38.54 -7.67 -8.11
CA GLU A 599 -39.34 -6.51 -8.50
C GLU A 599 -38.58 -5.18 -8.31
N GLY A 600 -37.78 -5.07 -7.24
CA GLY A 600 -36.91 -3.93 -6.99
C GLY A 600 -35.81 -3.78 -8.05
N ALA A 601 -35.17 -4.86 -8.45
CA ALA A 601 -34.18 -4.87 -9.51
C ALA A 601 -34.82 -4.52 -10.88
N ILE A 602 -36.00 -5.05 -11.19
CA ILE A 602 -36.77 -4.71 -12.41
C ILE A 602 -37.14 -3.21 -12.48
N ALA A 603 -37.34 -2.57 -11.32
CA ALA A 603 -37.67 -1.16 -11.23
C ALA A 603 -36.50 -0.22 -11.59
N GLN A 604 -35.24 -0.68 -11.53
CA GLN A 604 -34.05 0.16 -11.82
C GLN A 604 -33.82 0.43 -13.32
N VAL A 605 -34.51 -0.28 -14.22
CA VAL A 605 -34.55 -0.01 -15.66
C VAL A 605 -33.17 0.03 -16.35
N ASN A 606 -32.26 -0.85 -15.97
CA ASN A 606 -30.97 -1.04 -16.65
C ASN A 606 -30.70 -2.54 -16.91
N PRO A 607 -29.87 -2.91 -17.91
CA PRO A 607 -29.63 -4.31 -18.28
C PRO A 607 -29.03 -5.15 -17.14
N ALA A 608 -28.03 -4.64 -16.41
CA ALA A 608 -27.37 -5.36 -15.32
C ALA A 608 -28.34 -5.71 -14.17
N ALA A 609 -29.31 -4.84 -13.88
CA ALA A 609 -30.33 -5.11 -12.87
C ALA A 609 -31.33 -6.20 -13.31
N TYR A 610 -31.51 -6.42 -14.62
CA TYR A 610 -32.34 -7.52 -15.11
C TYR A 610 -31.65 -8.88 -14.94
N GLU A 611 -30.33 -8.96 -15.12
CA GLU A 611 -29.53 -10.16 -14.80
C GLU A 611 -29.61 -10.49 -13.29
N VAL A 612 -29.55 -9.47 -12.42
CA VAL A 612 -29.76 -9.67 -10.97
C VAL A 612 -31.17 -10.16 -10.67
N ALA A 613 -32.19 -9.62 -11.35
CA ALA A 613 -33.57 -10.09 -11.20
C ALA A 613 -33.74 -11.55 -11.66
N GLU A 614 -33.07 -11.94 -12.74
CA GLU A 614 -33.04 -13.32 -13.25
C GLU A 614 -32.57 -14.30 -12.17
N GLY A 615 -31.44 -14.01 -11.53
CA GLY A 615 -30.88 -14.87 -10.49
C GLY A 615 -31.81 -15.07 -9.28
N TYR A 616 -32.67 -14.11 -8.94
CA TYR A 616 -33.70 -14.30 -7.92
C TYR A 616 -34.88 -15.13 -8.43
N LEU A 617 -35.31 -14.92 -9.67
CA LEU A 617 -36.38 -15.67 -10.32
C LEU A 617 -36.03 -17.15 -10.51
N GLU A 618 -34.79 -17.48 -10.83
CA GLU A 618 -34.31 -18.87 -10.89
C GLU A 618 -34.44 -19.59 -9.53
N LYS A 619 -34.02 -18.91 -8.46
CA LYS A 619 -34.15 -19.44 -7.09
C LYS A 619 -35.61 -19.66 -6.71
N MET A 620 -36.49 -18.72 -7.07
CA MET A 620 -37.93 -18.88 -6.88
C MET A 620 -38.48 -20.09 -7.65
N LYS A 621 -38.13 -20.23 -8.93
CA LYS A 621 -38.55 -21.37 -9.78
C LYS A 621 -38.15 -22.70 -9.14
N ALA A 622 -36.92 -22.81 -8.66
CA ALA A 622 -36.44 -24.02 -7.98
C ALA A 622 -37.28 -24.38 -6.74
N VAL A 623 -37.67 -23.39 -5.94
CA VAL A 623 -38.53 -23.62 -4.76
C VAL A 623 -39.97 -23.95 -5.16
N TYR A 624 -40.56 -23.27 -6.14
CA TYR A 624 -41.90 -23.60 -6.65
C TYR A 624 -41.99 -25.02 -7.21
N VAL A 625 -40.99 -25.44 -8.00
CA VAL A 625 -40.92 -26.81 -8.55
C VAL A 625 -40.74 -27.83 -7.42
N ARG A 626 -39.85 -27.57 -6.45
CA ARG A 626 -39.65 -28.47 -5.29
C ARG A 626 -40.93 -28.68 -4.49
N LEU A 627 -41.80 -27.67 -4.41
CA LEU A 627 -43.07 -27.71 -3.67
C LEU A 627 -44.25 -28.20 -4.52
N GLY A 628 -44.06 -28.52 -5.81
CA GLY A 628 -45.14 -28.91 -6.72
C GLY A 628 -46.15 -27.79 -7.02
N ARG A 629 -45.70 -26.54 -6.96
CA ARG A 629 -46.50 -25.32 -7.15
C ARG A 629 -46.20 -24.65 -8.50
N GLU A 630 -45.93 -25.42 -9.55
CA GLU A 630 -45.66 -24.87 -10.88
C GLU A 630 -46.78 -23.97 -11.45
N PRO A 631 -48.08 -24.25 -11.22
CA PRO A 631 -49.15 -23.37 -11.70
C PRO A 631 -49.04 -21.93 -11.14
N GLU A 632 -48.60 -21.78 -9.90
CA GLU A 632 -48.41 -20.48 -9.27
C GLU A 632 -47.19 -19.74 -9.83
N TRP A 633 -46.11 -20.48 -10.13
CA TRP A 633 -44.96 -19.94 -10.85
C TRP A 633 -45.34 -19.40 -12.23
N THR A 634 -46.11 -20.16 -13.01
CA THR A 634 -46.58 -19.73 -14.33
C THR A 634 -47.45 -18.47 -14.23
N ALA A 635 -48.33 -18.40 -13.23
CA ALA A 635 -49.15 -17.21 -12.98
C ALA A 635 -48.29 -15.98 -12.61
N LEU A 636 -47.26 -16.15 -11.79
CA LEU A 636 -46.34 -15.08 -11.40
C LEU A 636 -45.55 -14.53 -12.61
N ILE A 637 -45.01 -15.40 -13.46
CA ILE A 637 -44.29 -14.97 -14.67
C ILE A 637 -45.22 -14.24 -15.64
N ALA A 638 -46.46 -14.73 -15.81
CA ALA A 638 -47.46 -14.04 -16.62
C ALA A 638 -47.80 -12.64 -16.07
N GLU A 639 -47.90 -12.49 -14.74
CA GLU A 639 -48.10 -11.18 -14.08
C GLU A 639 -46.93 -10.23 -14.37
N LEU A 640 -45.68 -10.70 -14.20
CA LEU A 640 -44.48 -9.90 -14.45
C LEU A 640 -44.37 -9.46 -15.91
N ARG A 641 -44.72 -10.33 -16.86
CA ARG A 641 -44.77 -10.02 -18.31
C ARG A 641 -45.81 -8.94 -18.61
N ALA A 642 -47.03 -9.09 -18.09
CA ALA A 642 -48.11 -8.14 -18.31
C ALA A 642 -47.76 -6.73 -17.79
N LYS A 643 -47.20 -6.66 -16.57
CA LYS A 643 -46.83 -5.40 -15.90
C LYS A 643 -45.65 -4.70 -16.59
N ASN A 644 -44.74 -5.45 -17.22
CA ASN A 644 -43.48 -4.92 -17.73
C ASN A 644 -43.32 -4.96 -19.26
N ARG A 645 -44.39 -5.19 -20.05
CA ARG A 645 -44.36 -5.45 -21.51
C ARG A 645 -43.49 -4.51 -22.38
N ARG A 646 -43.20 -3.30 -21.91
CA ARG A 646 -42.41 -2.29 -22.64
C ARG A 646 -40.89 -2.46 -22.46
N LYS A 647 -40.43 -3.26 -21.49
CA LYS A 647 -39.01 -3.48 -21.14
C LYS A 647 -38.46 -4.67 -21.94
N ARG A 648 -37.92 -4.42 -23.14
CA ARG A 648 -37.50 -5.48 -24.10
C ARG A 648 -36.45 -6.45 -23.54
N CYS A 649 -35.39 -5.94 -22.91
CA CYS A 649 -34.34 -6.77 -22.30
C CYS A 649 -34.85 -7.65 -21.16
N LEU A 650 -35.83 -7.16 -20.37
CA LEU A 650 -36.46 -8.00 -19.35
C LEU A 650 -37.32 -9.12 -19.97
N MET A 651 -37.99 -8.87 -21.10
CA MET A 651 -38.73 -9.93 -21.79
C MET A 651 -37.80 -11.03 -22.30
N GLU A 652 -36.59 -10.67 -22.74
CA GLU A 652 -35.56 -11.64 -23.15
C GLU A 652 -35.08 -12.51 -21.99
N VAL A 653 -34.86 -11.92 -20.81
CA VAL A 653 -34.55 -12.65 -19.56
C VAL A 653 -35.69 -13.60 -19.16
N LEU A 654 -36.94 -13.13 -19.22
CA LEU A 654 -38.11 -13.97 -18.93
C LEU A 654 -38.34 -15.06 -20.00
N ASP A 655 -37.91 -14.85 -21.24
CA ASP A 655 -37.93 -15.87 -22.30
C ASP A 655 -36.89 -16.97 -22.01
N GLN A 656 -35.69 -16.59 -21.54
CA GLN A 656 -34.62 -17.54 -21.17
C GLN A 656 -35.01 -18.42 -19.97
N LEU A 657 -35.62 -17.84 -18.94
CA LEU A 657 -36.10 -18.57 -17.74
C LEU A 657 -37.16 -19.65 -18.03
N GLU A 658 -37.96 -19.47 -19.08
CA GLU A 658 -38.97 -20.45 -19.53
C GLU A 658 -38.40 -21.46 -20.55
N GLY A 659 -37.13 -21.29 -20.97
CA GLY A 659 -36.51 -22.14 -22.00
C GLY A 659 -36.92 -21.78 -23.43
N VAL A 660 -37.49 -20.60 -23.66
CA VAL A 660 -37.92 -20.12 -24.98
C VAL A 660 -36.72 -19.50 -25.70
N THR A 661 -35.83 -20.33 -26.26
CA THR A 661 -34.74 -19.80 -27.09
C THR A 661 -35.27 -19.28 -28.42
N LYS A 662 -35.17 -17.97 -28.68
CA LYS A 662 -35.33 -17.40 -30.03
C LYS A 662 -34.15 -17.79 -30.93
N LYS A 663 -34.23 -18.95 -31.59
CA LYS A 663 -33.48 -19.15 -32.84
C LYS A 663 -34.29 -18.58 -33.99
N GLY A 664 -33.88 -17.41 -34.48
CA GLY A 664 -34.35 -16.84 -35.75
C GLY A 664 -35.84 -16.52 -35.80
N GLY A 665 -36.28 -15.49 -35.08
CA GLY A 665 -37.51 -14.74 -35.43
C GLY A 665 -38.83 -15.52 -35.46
N LYS A 666 -38.94 -16.71 -34.85
CA LYS A 666 -40.21 -17.41 -34.63
C LYS A 666 -40.25 -18.04 -33.25
N ILE A 667 -41.33 -17.76 -32.53
CA ILE A 667 -41.69 -18.37 -31.25
C ILE A 667 -42.23 -19.78 -31.56
N ILE A 668 -41.65 -20.81 -30.95
CA ILE A 668 -42.23 -22.16 -30.89
C ILE A 668 -42.39 -22.44 -29.40
N GLY A 669 -43.64 -22.64 -28.96
CA GLY A 669 -44.02 -22.85 -27.57
C GLY A 669 -44.11 -24.31 -27.15
#